data_AF-A0A8C6G170-F1
#
_entry.id   AF-A0A8C6G170-F1
#
_cell.length_a   1.000
_cell.length_b   1.000
_cell.length_c   1.000
_cell.angle_alpha   90.00
_cell.angle_beta   90.00
_cell.angle_gamma   90.00
#
_symmetry.space_group_name_H-M   'P 1'
#
loop_
_entity.id
_entity.type
_entity.pdbx_description
1 polymer ?
#
loop_
_entity_poly.entity_id
_entity_poly.type
_entity_poly.pdbx_seq_one_letter_code
_entity_poly.pdbx_strand_id
1 'polypeptide(L)'
;MAPKAKKSGSKKKKITKADRLKQIQEEEEKRQKEEEEARVKYEKEEMERLEIQRIENEKLRKLEAKDLERRNEELEELYLLEACFPEAEKLKRDDRFLSQWKHYIQCDGTPDPSIAQEINTFITLWKEETNETLEEVIEKSKLVLNLIEKLKLILLETPPYDLQGKNIIQYQGSILELQELLHLKFNRATEILLRQASTLADLDSGNMEKVIRDENVTLYIWANLKKNPRHRSIRFSETQTGFEIPRILATSDIALRLLHTHYDHVTPLSPVLTPSQEHISVVTDFVKEEAKSVQAAVSKDLQEENKQQENESNSIHEEETKTEEQGDVKEQMCPVQEEPETTKYEMEMKLLSETVSAAQELLLENAFEKPDFLEEDEVDLCQFTTLGGVYHLDILELPPQCKPMKGWIIVEILKEGLQKYTYPPETTEDLETENVFPPIEVMLEVHENVIFFENPMVARWDAEGKHWKTDGISNVSYKSKERLITFNLETFCPVTLIQDAHINMPYQSWELIPLDVNKVLLTVTTVFTELQIQIKENLCMLASIKVNNKKHSSILEEKWMTPVSFIIALKKAGLNIFPTGHSHLYVVINHKHPSVEVKAYRQIALLSSAFAFCWSKWNTACDSKKVIFQVREHLLKEEPIQNPNWTLLMFSGDRAQSLKINESSDAFSEVLKEETEFHSTLYHMVKDFASQEAMREVRHSNCQFVDSVCHMLLSTRLLSYS
;
A
#
# COMPACT_ATOMS: atom_id res chain seq x y z
N MET A 1 30.56 -71.57 -37.78
CA MET A 1 30.57 -72.95 -38.32
C MET A 1 29.20 -73.25 -38.92
N ALA A 2 29.11 -74.12 -39.93
CA ALA A 2 27.87 -74.85 -40.24
C ALA A 2 27.93 -76.23 -39.55
N PRO A 3 26.77 -76.87 -39.29
CA PRO A 3 26.40 -77.98 -40.17
C PRO A 3 24.91 -78.00 -40.56
N LYS A 4 24.52 -79.00 -41.36
CA LYS A 4 23.19 -79.16 -41.99
C LYS A 4 22.37 -80.29 -41.34
N ALA A 5 21.11 -80.39 -41.79
CA ALA A 5 20.18 -81.54 -41.71
C ALA A 5 19.36 -81.64 -40.40
N LYS A 6 18.16 -82.25 -40.40
CA LYS A 6 17.53 -83.11 -41.43
C LYS A 6 16.16 -82.61 -41.92
N LYS A 7 15.74 -83.11 -43.09
CA LYS A 7 14.34 -83.02 -43.56
C LYS A 7 13.49 -84.12 -42.90
N SER A 8 12.37 -83.73 -42.33
CA SER A 8 11.08 -84.42 -42.45
C SER A 8 10.06 -83.32 -42.79
N GLY A 9 8.91 -83.58 -43.41
CA GLY A 9 8.27 -84.86 -43.71
C GLY A 9 6.74 -84.77 -43.67
N SER A 10 6.17 -83.56 -43.63
CA SER A 10 4.73 -83.32 -43.58
C SER A 10 4.18 -82.86 -44.92
N LYS A 11 2.99 -83.36 -45.28
CA LYS A 11 2.31 -83.05 -46.54
C LYS A 11 1.73 -81.64 -46.46
N LYS A 12 2.07 -80.75 -47.40
CA LYS A 12 1.15 -79.65 -47.76
C LYS A 12 -0.10 -80.26 -48.38
N LYS A 13 -1.11 -80.57 -47.55
CA LYS A 13 -2.48 -80.77 -48.03
C LYS A 13 -2.84 -79.56 -48.89
N LYS A 14 -3.51 -79.77 -50.03
CA LYS A 14 -4.30 -78.68 -50.60
C LYS A 14 -5.36 -78.33 -49.56
N ILE A 15 -5.26 -77.15 -48.97
CA ILE A 15 -6.29 -76.63 -48.06
C ILE A 15 -7.57 -76.56 -48.88
N THR A 16 -8.56 -77.37 -48.51
CA THR A 16 -9.81 -77.53 -49.26
C THR A 16 -10.58 -76.21 -49.21
N LYS A 17 -11.50 -75.96 -50.16
CA LYS A 17 -12.34 -74.74 -50.10
C LYS A 17 -13.09 -74.62 -48.75
N ALA A 18 -13.46 -75.77 -48.17
CA ALA A 18 -14.03 -75.89 -46.82
C ALA A 18 -13.02 -75.59 -45.69
N ASP A 19 -11.74 -75.97 -45.83
CA ASP A 19 -10.73 -75.72 -44.79
C ASP A 19 -10.37 -74.22 -44.72
N ARG A 20 -10.32 -73.50 -45.85
CA ARG A 20 -10.19 -72.04 -45.86
C ARG A 20 -11.42 -71.35 -45.28
N LEU A 21 -12.63 -71.84 -45.59
CA LEU A 21 -13.87 -71.34 -44.97
C LEU A 21 -13.85 -71.54 -43.46
N LYS A 22 -13.39 -72.70 -42.97
CA LYS A 22 -13.22 -72.92 -41.52
C LYS A 22 -12.22 -71.97 -40.89
N GLN A 23 -11.05 -71.73 -41.50
CA GLN A 23 -10.09 -70.77 -40.94
C GLN A 23 -10.66 -69.35 -40.90
N ILE A 24 -11.39 -68.91 -41.93
CA ILE A 24 -12.09 -67.62 -41.93
C ILE A 24 -13.18 -67.58 -40.85
N GLN A 25 -13.94 -68.66 -40.65
CA GLN A 25 -14.96 -68.76 -39.62
C GLN A 25 -14.38 -68.81 -38.20
N GLU A 26 -13.26 -69.51 -37.97
CA GLU A 26 -12.54 -69.55 -36.68
C GLU A 26 -11.90 -68.19 -36.37
N GLU A 27 -11.35 -67.50 -37.37
CA GLU A 27 -10.78 -66.15 -37.26
C GLU A 27 -11.85 -65.08 -37.05
N GLU A 28 -13.04 -65.25 -37.64
CA GLU A 28 -14.20 -64.38 -37.43
C GLU A 28 -14.93 -64.65 -36.11
N GLU A 29 -15.09 -65.90 -35.67
CA GLU A 29 -15.52 -66.25 -34.29
C GLU A 29 -14.55 -65.68 -33.26
N LYS A 30 -13.25 -65.75 -33.52
CA LYS A 30 -12.22 -65.22 -32.62
C LYS A 30 -12.27 -63.70 -32.57
N ARG A 31 -12.44 -63.03 -33.71
CA ARG A 31 -12.66 -61.57 -33.76
C ARG A 31 -13.93 -61.17 -33.01
N GLN A 32 -15.03 -61.89 -33.20
CA GLN A 32 -16.30 -61.64 -32.46
C GLN A 32 -16.16 -61.86 -30.95
N LYS A 33 -15.39 -62.86 -30.51
CA LYS A 33 -15.09 -63.09 -29.09
C LYS A 33 -14.16 -62.01 -28.52
N GLU A 34 -13.14 -61.59 -29.26
CA GLU A 34 -12.27 -60.47 -28.83
C GLU A 34 -13.03 -59.14 -28.77
N GLU A 35 -13.95 -58.91 -29.70
CA GLU A 35 -14.84 -57.74 -29.75
C GLU A 35 -15.90 -57.76 -28.62
N GLU A 36 -16.45 -58.93 -28.28
CA GLU A 36 -17.37 -59.12 -27.15
C GLU A 36 -16.66 -59.08 -25.78
N GLU A 37 -15.47 -59.68 -25.65
CA GLU A 37 -14.63 -59.54 -24.45
C GLU A 37 -14.19 -58.08 -24.24
N ALA A 38 -13.84 -57.36 -25.31
CA ALA A 38 -13.56 -55.93 -25.24
C ALA A 38 -14.79 -55.11 -24.83
N ARG A 39 -15.98 -55.42 -25.36
CA ARG A 39 -17.23 -54.76 -24.98
C ARG A 39 -17.59 -55.02 -23.52
N VAL A 40 -17.53 -56.26 -23.05
CA VAL A 40 -17.80 -56.63 -21.65
C VAL A 40 -16.73 -56.07 -20.70
N LYS A 41 -15.49 -55.87 -21.15
CA LYS A 41 -14.44 -55.18 -20.40
C LYS A 41 -14.73 -53.68 -20.28
N TYR A 42 -15.14 -53.03 -21.38
CA TYR A 42 -15.56 -51.63 -21.37
C TYR A 42 -16.80 -51.40 -20.49
N GLU A 43 -17.85 -52.22 -20.64
CA GLU A 43 -19.06 -52.20 -19.80
C GLU A 43 -18.71 -52.32 -18.30
N LYS A 44 -17.72 -53.16 -17.94
CA LYS A 44 -17.23 -53.28 -16.56
C LYS A 44 -16.43 -52.06 -16.08
N GLU A 45 -15.54 -51.53 -16.90
CA GLU A 45 -14.76 -50.32 -16.58
C GLU A 45 -15.64 -49.08 -16.45
N GLU A 46 -16.73 -49.00 -17.22
CA GLU A 46 -17.74 -47.95 -17.11
C GLU A 46 -18.58 -48.11 -15.82
N MET A 47 -19.04 -49.33 -15.52
CA MET A 47 -19.76 -49.62 -14.27
C MET A 47 -18.89 -49.40 -13.01
N GLU A 48 -17.61 -49.74 -13.06
CA GLU A 48 -16.64 -49.51 -11.97
C GLU A 48 -16.41 -48.02 -11.76
N ARG A 49 -16.24 -47.23 -12.83
CA ARG A 49 -16.19 -45.76 -12.74
C ARG A 49 -17.46 -45.15 -12.14
N LEU A 50 -18.64 -45.63 -12.55
CA LEU A 50 -19.91 -45.14 -12.04
C LEU A 50 -20.11 -45.46 -10.55
N GLU A 51 -19.71 -46.64 -10.08
CA GLU A 51 -19.81 -46.98 -8.65
C GLU A 51 -18.74 -46.25 -7.81
N ILE A 52 -17.52 -46.03 -8.33
CA ILE A 52 -16.52 -45.15 -7.70
C ILE A 52 -17.08 -43.73 -7.57
N GLN A 53 -17.59 -43.15 -8.66
CA GLN A 53 -18.19 -41.82 -8.67
C GLN A 53 -19.39 -41.72 -7.71
N ARG A 54 -20.19 -42.79 -7.58
CA ARG A 54 -21.29 -42.88 -6.61
C ARG A 54 -20.78 -42.89 -5.16
N ILE A 55 -19.74 -43.66 -4.86
CA ILE A 55 -19.12 -43.72 -3.53
C ILE A 55 -18.50 -42.36 -3.16
N GLU A 56 -17.84 -41.69 -4.11
CA GLU A 56 -17.31 -40.34 -3.94
C GLU A 56 -18.43 -39.30 -3.70
N ASN A 57 -19.51 -39.34 -4.47
CA ASN A 57 -20.69 -38.50 -4.26
C ASN A 57 -21.38 -38.76 -2.91
N GLU A 58 -21.42 -40.00 -2.43
CA GLU A 58 -21.98 -40.33 -1.12
C GLU A 58 -21.08 -39.87 0.03
N LYS A 59 -19.75 -39.97 -0.12
CA LYS A 59 -18.78 -39.38 0.82
C LYS A 59 -18.92 -37.85 0.85
N LEU A 60 -19.00 -37.20 -0.31
CA LEU A 60 -19.15 -35.75 -0.41
C LEU A 60 -20.40 -35.27 0.32
N ARG A 61 -21.57 -35.88 0.08
CA ARG A 61 -22.82 -35.55 0.78
C ARG A 61 -22.76 -35.74 2.30
N LYS A 62 -21.96 -36.70 2.79
CA LYS A 62 -21.74 -36.91 4.23
C LYS A 62 -20.86 -35.81 4.83
N LEU A 63 -19.91 -35.27 4.07
CA LEU A 63 -19.13 -34.10 4.47
C LEU A 63 -19.96 -32.81 4.40
N GLU A 64 -20.78 -32.63 3.36
CA GLU A 64 -21.72 -31.50 3.24
C GLU A 64 -22.71 -31.43 4.40
N ALA A 65 -23.21 -32.58 4.87
CA ALA A 65 -24.07 -32.64 6.06
C ALA A 65 -23.32 -32.23 7.33
N LYS A 66 -22.08 -32.69 7.53
CA LYS A 66 -21.24 -32.32 8.69
C LYS A 66 -20.87 -30.84 8.71
N ASP A 67 -20.48 -30.27 7.57
CA ASP A 67 -20.21 -28.83 7.47
C ASP A 67 -21.47 -28.04 7.81
N LEU A 68 -22.63 -28.40 7.25
CA LEU A 68 -23.91 -27.73 7.56
C LEU A 68 -24.31 -27.82 9.03
N GLU A 69 -24.01 -28.93 9.72
CA GLU A 69 -24.22 -29.10 11.16
C GLU A 69 -23.27 -28.21 11.99
N ARG A 70 -21.97 -28.14 11.62
CA ARG A 70 -20.95 -27.36 12.35
C ARG A 70 -20.93 -25.86 12.03
N ARG A 71 -21.41 -25.44 10.85
CA ARG A 71 -21.16 -24.12 10.24
C ARG A 71 -21.47 -22.94 11.15
N ASN A 72 -22.57 -23.01 11.91
CA ASN A 72 -22.94 -21.94 12.83
C ASN A 72 -21.95 -21.82 14.00
N GLU A 73 -21.55 -22.95 14.59
CA GLU A 73 -20.56 -23.01 15.69
C GLU A 73 -19.17 -22.55 15.21
N GLU A 74 -18.77 -22.96 13.99
CA GLU A 74 -17.48 -22.56 13.40
C GLU A 74 -17.42 -21.05 13.08
N LEU A 75 -18.53 -20.47 12.64
CA LEU A 75 -18.64 -19.02 12.38
C LEU A 75 -18.75 -18.21 13.68
N GLU A 76 -19.37 -18.75 14.73
CA GLU A 76 -19.43 -18.12 16.06
C GLU A 76 -18.06 -18.12 16.75
N GLU A 77 -17.31 -19.23 16.76
CA GLU A 77 -15.92 -19.22 17.28
C GLU A 77 -15.01 -18.29 16.46
N LEU A 78 -15.18 -18.20 15.13
CA LEU A 78 -14.44 -17.23 14.32
C LEU A 78 -14.83 -15.78 14.65
N TYR A 79 -16.13 -15.47 14.79
CA TYR A 79 -16.58 -14.12 15.13
C TYR A 79 -16.01 -13.63 16.47
N LEU A 80 -15.95 -14.52 17.48
CA LEU A 80 -15.34 -14.23 18.77
C LEU A 80 -13.81 -14.00 18.68
N LEU A 81 -13.12 -14.63 17.74
CA LEU A 81 -11.69 -14.41 17.48
C LEU A 81 -11.43 -13.12 16.68
N GLU A 82 -12.28 -12.79 15.70
CA GLU A 82 -12.18 -11.55 14.92
C GLU A 82 -12.51 -10.28 15.73
N ALA A 83 -13.00 -10.41 16.97
CA ALA A 83 -13.16 -9.31 17.94
C ALA A 83 -11.85 -8.54 18.23
N CYS A 84 -10.68 -9.13 17.92
CA CYS A 84 -9.39 -8.44 17.97
C CYS A 84 -9.30 -7.23 17.02
N PHE A 85 -9.99 -7.22 15.87
CA PHE A 85 -9.92 -6.11 14.91
C PHE A 85 -10.59 -4.81 15.41
N PRO A 86 -11.86 -4.81 15.89
CA PRO A 86 -12.43 -3.62 16.51
C PRO A 86 -11.74 -3.22 17.82
N GLU A 87 -11.16 -4.17 18.58
CA GLU A 87 -10.33 -3.84 19.74
C GLU A 87 -9.05 -3.11 19.34
N ALA A 88 -8.33 -3.57 18.32
CA ALA A 88 -7.15 -2.89 17.80
C ALA A 88 -7.48 -1.48 17.27
N GLU A 89 -8.63 -1.30 16.59
CA GLU A 89 -9.06 0.03 16.13
C GLU A 89 -9.45 0.96 17.30
N LYS A 90 -10.02 0.42 18.38
CA LYS A 90 -10.23 1.17 19.62
C LYS A 90 -8.89 1.63 20.22
N LEU A 91 -7.90 0.74 20.32
CA LEU A 91 -6.56 1.08 20.81
C LEU A 91 -5.85 2.13 19.92
N LYS A 92 -6.08 2.13 18.60
CA LYS A 92 -5.60 3.20 17.70
C LYS A 92 -6.25 4.56 18.01
N ARG A 93 -7.54 4.60 18.34
CA ARG A 93 -8.21 5.85 18.79
C ARG A 93 -7.65 6.33 20.12
N ASP A 94 -7.46 5.42 21.07
CA ASP A 94 -6.94 5.73 22.39
C ASP A 94 -5.50 6.27 22.32
N ASP A 95 -4.61 5.73 21.47
CA ASP A 95 -3.26 6.28 21.29
C ASP A 95 -3.24 7.57 20.44
N ARG A 96 -4.14 7.73 19.46
CA ARG A 96 -4.37 9.02 18.76
C ARG A 96 -4.72 10.13 19.77
N PHE A 97 -5.68 9.88 20.66
CA PHE A 97 -6.09 10.80 21.72
C PHE A 97 -4.98 11.04 22.76
N LEU A 98 -4.30 9.98 23.20
CA LEU A 98 -3.16 10.08 24.12
C LEU A 98 -2.01 10.89 23.52
N SER A 99 -1.79 10.83 22.21
CA SER A 99 -0.77 11.61 21.50
C SER A 99 -1.10 13.10 21.42
N GLN A 100 -2.38 13.45 21.18
CA GLN A 100 -2.86 14.84 21.32
C GLN A 100 -2.67 15.35 22.77
N TRP A 101 -3.05 14.55 23.75
CA TRP A 101 -2.92 14.91 25.18
C TRP A 101 -1.46 15.06 25.64
N LYS A 102 -0.54 14.21 25.14
CA LYS A 102 0.91 14.36 25.35
C LYS A 102 1.43 15.70 24.80
N HIS A 103 1.04 16.06 23.58
CA HIS A 103 1.47 17.31 22.94
C HIS A 103 0.95 18.55 23.70
N TYR A 104 -0.34 18.56 24.07
CA TYR A 104 -0.95 19.60 24.90
C TYR A 104 -0.24 19.79 26.25
N ILE A 105 0.37 18.74 26.82
CA ILE A 105 1.14 18.82 28.08
C ILE A 105 2.60 19.26 27.87
N GLN A 106 3.17 19.02 26.69
CA GLN A 106 4.58 19.37 26.41
C GLN A 106 4.81 20.89 26.35
N CYS A 107 3.82 21.67 25.87
CA CYS A 107 3.87 23.14 25.84
C CYS A 107 5.18 23.71 25.23
N ASP A 108 5.73 23.05 24.21
CA ASP A 108 7.02 23.39 23.61
C ASP A 108 6.98 24.63 22.69
N GLY A 109 5.79 25.14 22.39
CA GLY A 109 5.56 26.29 21.53
C GLY A 109 5.46 25.95 20.03
N THR A 110 5.49 24.66 19.66
CA THR A 110 5.12 24.21 18.32
C THR A 110 3.60 24.12 18.18
N PRO A 111 3.01 24.44 17.01
CA PRO A 111 1.56 24.44 16.83
C PRO A 111 1.01 23.02 16.62
N ASP A 112 -0.16 22.71 17.16
CA ASP A 112 -0.85 21.45 16.92
C ASP A 112 -1.45 21.43 15.49
N PRO A 113 -1.05 20.48 14.60
CA PRO A 113 -1.60 20.38 13.26
C PRO A 113 -3.10 20.08 13.20
N SER A 114 -3.69 19.52 14.25
CA SER A 114 -5.15 19.33 14.35
C SER A 114 -5.90 20.65 14.63
N ILE A 115 -5.21 21.67 15.16
CA ILE A 115 -5.81 22.95 15.58
C ILE A 115 -5.54 24.04 14.53
N ALA A 116 -6.52 24.27 13.66
CA ALA A 116 -6.46 25.26 12.57
C ALA A 116 -5.99 26.66 13.01
N GLN A 117 -6.37 27.09 14.22
CA GLN A 117 -6.03 28.42 14.73
C GLN A 117 -4.53 28.57 14.99
N GLU A 118 -3.86 27.52 15.45
CA GLU A 118 -2.43 27.54 15.76
C GLU A 118 -1.60 27.50 14.47
N ILE A 119 -1.97 26.64 13.52
CA ILE A 119 -1.35 26.60 12.19
C ILE A 119 -1.51 27.93 11.46
N ASN A 120 -2.71 28.52 11.44
CA ASN A 120 -2.95 29.81 10.79
C ASN A 120 -2.17 30.96 11.47
N THR A 121 -2.03 30.90 12.80
CA THR A 121 -1.21 31.86 13.57
C THR A 121 0.27 31.71 13.23
N PHE A 122 0.79 30.48 13.19
CA PHE A 122 2.17 30.18 12.80
C PHE A 122 2.47 30.63 11.35
N ILE A 123 1.58 30.32 10.40
CA ILE A 123 1.68 30.75 8.99
C ILE A 123 1.76 32.27 8.91
N THR A 124 0.89 32.98 9.64
CA THR A 124 0.85 34.44 9.64
C THR A 124 2.13 35.04 10.25
N LEU A 125 2.52 34.59 11.45
CA LEU A 125 3.71 35.08 12.14
C LEU A 125 4.99 34.83 11.33
N TRP A 126 5.17 33.63 10.79
CA TRP A 126 6.35 33.36 9.98
C TRP A 126 6.32 34.22 8.71
N LYS A 127 5.17 34.38 8.03
CA LYS A 127 5.04 35.21 6.82
C LYS A 127 5.38 36.70 7.03
N GLU A 128 5.26 37.22 8.25
CA GLU A 128 5.69 38.59 8.60
C GLU A 128 7.22 38.74 8.78
N GLU A 129 7.96 37.66 9.04
CA GLU A 129 9.42 37.69 9.15
C GLU A 129 10.09 37.80 7.76
N THR A 130 10.74 38.92 7.44
CA THR A 130 11.22 39.20 6.06
C THR A 130 12.72 39.11 5.82
N ASN A 131 13.53 38.94 6.87
CA ASN A 131 14.98 39.17 6.88
C ASN A 131 15.78 37.96 7.39
N GLU A 132 15.36 36.75 7.04
CA GLU A 132 16.02 35.50 7.44
C GLU A 132 17.11 35.08 6.45
N THR A 133 18.16 34.45 6.96
CA THR A 133 19.18 33.75 6.19
C THR A 133 18.67 32.40 5.64
N LEU A 134 19.40 31.80 4.70
CA LEU A 134 19.07 30.47 4.20
C LEU A 134 19.18 29.41 5.31
N GLU A 135 20.19 29.54 6.15
CA GLU A 135 20.43 28.69 7.31
C GLU A 135 19.28 28.75 8.34
N GLU A 136 18.74 29.95 8.64
CA GLU A 136 17.57 30.12 9.51
C GLU A 136 16.27 29.57 8.90
N VAL A 137 16.07 29.76 7.59
CA VAL A 137 14.91 29.19 6.86
C VAL A 137 14.99 27.66 6.84
N ILE A 138 16.19 27.07 6.69
CA ILE A 138 16.39 25.62 6.72
C ILE A 138 16.04 25.04 8.10
N GLU A 139 16.51 25.65 9.19
CA GLU A 139 16.15 25.18 10.55
C GLU A 139 14.62 25.27 10.80
N LYS A 140 13.98 26.39 10.44
CA LYS A 140 12.50 26.48 10.54
C LYS A 140 11.78 25.50 9.60
N SER A 141 12.36 25.16 8.45
CA SER A 141 11.73 24.21 7.51
C SER A 141 11.54 22.81 8.10
N LYS A 142 12.42 22.38 9.02
CA LYS A 142 12.33 21.08 9.70
C LYS A 142 11.05 20.96 10.52
N LEU A 143 10.67 22.03 11.23
CA LEU A 143 9.39 22.10 11.94
C LEU A 143 8.21 22.04 10.96
N VAL A 144 8.25 22.81 9.87
CA VAL A 144 7.15 22.87 8.90
C VAL A 144 6.94 21.54 8.17
N LEU A 145 8.02 20.83 7.83
CA LEU A 145 7.95 19.50 7.24
C LEU A 145 7.39 18.47 8.23
N ASN A 146 7.71 18.59 9.52
CA ASN A 146 7.10 17.76 10.56
C ASN A 146 5.59 18.02 10.71
N LEU A 147 5.14 19.28 10.60
CA LEU A 147 3.71 19.63 10.60
C LEU A 147 3.00 19.07 9.36
N ILE A 148 3.59 19.20 8.17
CA ILE A 148 3.06 18.62 6.92
C ILE A 148 3.01 17.08 7.01
N GLU A 149 4.01 16.43 7.59
CA GLU A 149 4.03 14.97 7.75
C GLU A 149 2.98 14.49 8.76
N LYS A 150 2.82 15.17 9.90
CA LYS A 150 1.71 14.92 10.84
C LYS A 150 0.34 15.09 10.18
N LEU A 151 0.11 16.16 9.41
CA LEU A 151 -1.13 16.37 8.66
C LEU A 151 -1.39 15.24 7.64
N LYS A 152 -0.36 14.81 6.91
CA LYS A 152 -0.46 13.67 5.97
C LYS A 152 -0.73 12.34 6.67
N LEU A 153 -0.12 12.08 7.83
CA LEU A 153 -0.40 10.88 8.64
C LEU A 153 -1.81 10.90 9.21
N ILE A 154 -2.30 12.03 9.73
CA ILE A 154 -3.70 12.17 10.20
C ILE A 154 -4.69 11.80 9.09
N LEU A 155 -4.44 12.21 7.84
CA LEU A 155 -5.26 11.91 6.67
C LEU A 155 -5.18 10.45 6.17
N LEU A 156 -4.17 9.67 6.59
CA LEU A 156 -3.92 8.30 6.11
C LEU A 156 -4.12 7.22 7.20
N GLU A 157 -3.89 7.56 8.47
CA GLU A 157 -4.06 6.67 9.62
C GLU A 157 -5.43 6.84 10.31
N THR A 158 -6.16 7.93 10.05
CA THR A 158 -7.55 8.09 10.53
C THR A 158 -8.52 7.53 9.50
N PRO A 159 -9.40 6.57 9.88
CA PRO A 159 -10.37 6.01 8.93
C PRO A 159 -11.35 7.05 8.38
N PRO A 160 -11.87 6.90 7.14
CA PRO A 160 -12.77 7.88 6.52
C PRO A 160 -14.07 8.18 7.29
N TYR A 161 -14.54 7.24 8.13
CA TYR A 161 -15.70 7.43 9.00
C TYR A 161 -15.40 8.21 10.30
N ASP A 162 -14.15 8.22 10.76
CA ASP A 162 -13.69 9.06 11.87
C ASP A 162 -13.43 10.52 11.39
N LEU A 163 -13.21 10.74 10.08
CA LEU A 163 -12.92 12.04 9.48
C LEU A 163 -14.18 12.77 8.97
N GLN A 164 -14.47 13.95 9.55
CA GLN A 164 -15.41 14.89 8.93
C GLN A 164 -14.79 15.51 7.68
N GLY A 165 -15.51 15.54 6.55
CA GLY A 165 -15.00 16.08 5.28
C GLY A 165 -14.52 17.54 5.33
N LYS A 166 -15.04 18.35 6.27
CA LYS A 166 -14.52 19.70 6.55
C LYS A 166 -13.06 19.67 7.03
N ASN A 167 -12.72 18.71 7.89
CA ASN A 167 -11.38 18.55 8.45
C ASN A 167 -10.42 18.07 7.36
N ILE A 168 -10.87 17.19 6.46
CA ILE A 168 -10.08 16.74 5.29
C ILE A 168 -9.67 17.95 4.44
N ILE A 169 -10.64 18.78 4.03
CA ILE A 169 -10.40 20.00 3.24
C ILE A 169 -9.49 20.98 3.99
N GLN A 170 -9.70 21.15 5.30
CA GLN A 170 -8.86 22.00 6.15
C GLN A 170 -7.40 21.51 6.18
N TYR A 171 -7.16 20.23 6.47
CA TYR A 171 -5.80 19.68 6.55
C TYR A 171 -5.09 19.70 5.19
N GLN A 172 -5.79 19.42 4.10
CA GLN A 172 -5.25 19.57 2.74
C GLN A 172 -4.89 21.03 2.43
N GLY A 173 -5.75 22.00 2.79
CA GLY A 173 -5.47 23.43 2.66
C GLY A 173 -4.24 23.86 3.48
N SER A 174 -4.16 23.46 4.75
CA SER A 174 -2.99 23.75 5.60
C SER A 174 -1.70 23.12 5.07
N ILE A 175 -1.73 21.93 4.49
CA ILE A 175 -0.56 21.34 3.82
C ILE A 175 -0.09 22.25 2.68
N LEU A 176 -1.01 22.68 1.81
CA LEU A 176 -0.69 23.54 0.65
C LEU A 176 -0.15 24.91 1.08
N GLU A 177 -0.79 25.59 2.05
CA GLU A 177 -0.32 26.89 2.54
C GLU A 177 1.08 26.81 3.18
N LEU A 178 1.39 25.73 3.90
CA LEU A 178 2.73 25.49 4.47
C LEU A 178 3.77 25.20 3.38
N GLN A 179 3.41 24.49 2.31
CA GLN A 179 4.27 24.23 1.15
C GLN A 179 4.56 25.51 0.34
N GLU A 180 3.54 26.33 0.07
CA GLU A 180 3.70 27.63 -0.58
C GLU A 180 4.56 28.59 0.25
N LEU A 181 4.36 28.63 1.57
CA LEU A 181 5.15 29.45 2.49
C LEU A 181 6.62 29.01 2.54
N LEU A 182 6.91 27.70 2.55
CA LEU A 182 8.27 27.17 2.42
C LEU A 182 8.96 27.69 1.15
N HIS A 183 8.32 27.54 -0.01
CA HIS A 183 8.88 27.99 -1.29
C HIS A 183 9.09 29.52 -1.31
N LEU A 184 8.13 30.31 -0.80
CA LEU A 184 8.26 31.76 -0.66
C LEU A 184 9.46 32.15 0.22
N LYS A 185 9.70 31.42 1.32
CA LYS A 185 10.80 31.66 2.26
C LYS A 185 12.16 31.34 1.64
N PHE A 186 12.30 30.20 0.96
CA PHE A 186 13.52 29.90 0.21
C PHE A 186 13.82 30.94 -0.89
N ASN A 187 12.79 31.45 -1.58
CA ASN A 187 12.94 32.53 -2.55
C ASN A 187 13.42 33.83 -1.90
N ARG A 188 12.86 34.22 -0.75
CA ARG A 188 13.28 35.44 -0.04
C ARG A 188 14.71 35.36 0.50
N ALA A 189 15.10 34.24 1.08
CA ALA A 189 16.47 34.03 1.56
C ALA A 189 17.49 33.91 0.41
N THR A 190 17.09 33.32 -0.74
CA THR A 190 17.88 33.35 -1.99
C THR A 190 18.14 34.79 -2.44
N GLU A 191 17.12 35.66 -2.41
CA GLU A 191 17.24 37.07 -2.77
C GLU A 191 18.23 37.82 -1.86
N ILE A 192 18.16 37.58 -0.55
CA ILE A 192 19.05 38.19 0.46
C ILE A 192 20.51 37.78 0.23
N LEU A 193 20.78 36.52 -0.09
CA LEU A 193 22.11 36.03 -0.46
C LEU A 193 22.61 36.70 -1.75
N LEU A 194 21.81 36.69 -2.81
CA LEU A 194 22.24 37.15 -4.13
C LEU A 194 22.55 38.66 -4.17
N ARG A 195 21.89 39.48 -3.35
CA ARG A 195 22.27 40.90 -3.15
C ARG A 195 23.70 41.10 -2.65
N GLN A 196 24.29 40.09 -2.00
CA GLN A 196 25.66 40.09 -1.46
C GLN A 196 26.64 39.24 -2.30
N ALA A 197 26.25 38.72 -3.47
CA ALA A 197 27.07 37.79 -4.25
C ALA A 197 28.49 38.31 -4.55
N SER A 198 28.63 39.62 -4.80
CA SER A 198 29.90 40.32 -4.98
C SER A 198 30.86 40.31 -3.79
N THR A 199 30.38 40.11 -2.55
CA THR A 199 31.24 39.91 -1.37
C THR A 199 31.58 38.45 -1.12
N LEU A 200 30.81 37.53 -1.72
CA LEU A 200 30.95 36.07 -1.66
C LEU A 200 31.60 35.49 -2.93
N ALA A 201 32.18 36.35 -3.76
CA ALA A 201 32.84 35.97 -5.00
C ALA A 201 34.17 35.24 -4.71
N ASP A 202 34.34 34.05 -5.27
CA ASP A 202 35.62 33.35 -5.24
C ASP A 202 36.68 34.12 -6.07
N LEU A 203 37.92 34.10 -5.59
CA LEU A 203 39.03 34.89 -6.13
C LEU A 203 39.56 34.34 -7.47
N ASP A 204 39.53 33.03 -7.68
CA ASP A 204 40.07 32.39 -8.88
C ASP A 204 39.04 32.40 -10.03
N SER A 205 37.84 31.88 -9.77
CA SER A 205 36.73 31.90 -10.72
C SER A 205 36.22 33.31 -10.97
N GLY A 206 36.22 34.20 -9.96
CA GLY A 206 35.64 35.56 -10.00
C GLY A 206 34.11 35.59 -10.06
N ASN A 207 33.45 34.49 -9.70
CA ASN A 207 31.99 34.33 -9.61
C ASN A 207 31.62 33.94 -8.16
N MET A 208 30.34 34.06 -7.79
CA MET A 208 29.89 33.47 -6.50
C MET A 208 29.56 32.00 -6.71
N GLU A 209 29.96 31.16 -5.77
CA GLU A 209 29.45 29.80 -5.59
C GLU A 209 29.01 29.62 -4.12
N LYS A 210 27.86 29.00 -3.87
CA LYS A 210 27.39 28.61 -2.54
C LYS A 210 26.64 27.28 -2.67
N VAL A 211 27.08 26.29 -1.88
CA VAL A 211 26.39 25.01 -1.67
C VAL A 211 25.92 24.96 -0.21
N ILE A 212 24.71 24.47 0.02
CA ILE A 212 24.18 24.13 1.35
C ILE A 212 23.58 22.73 1.25
N ARG A 213 23.90 21.87 2.22
CA ARG A 213 23.40 20.50 2.34
C ARG A 213 22.75 20.35 3.72
N ASP A 214 21.49 19.94 3.75
CA ASP A 214 20.72 19.59 4.94
C ASP A 214 20.00 18.25 4.73
N GLU A 215 19.42 17.66 5.79
CA GLU A 215 18.66 16.40 5.73
C GLU A 215 17.50 16.45 4.73
N ASN A 216 16.83 17.59 4.61
CA ASN A 216 15.59 17.72 3.81
C ASN A 216 15.77 18.46 2.47
N VAL A 217 16.88 19.19 2.31
CA VAL A 217 17.11 20.11 1.19
C VAL A 217 18.60 20.20 0.86
N THR A 218 18.95 20.14 -0.43
CA THR A 218 20.24 20.56 -0.95
C THR A 218 20.07 21.76 -1.88
N LEU A 219 20.86 22.82 -1.67
CA LEU A 219 20.75 24.07 -2.40
C LEU A 219 22.10 24.46 -3.02
N TYR A 220 22.09 24.67 -4.32
CA TYR A 220 23.21 25.12 -5.14
C TYR A 220 22.88 26.49 -5.74
N ILE A 221 23.74 27.49 -5.54
CA ILE A 221 23.59 28.83 -6.12
C ILE A 221 24.93 29.28 -6.72
N TRP A 222 24.90 29.73 -7.97
CA TRP A 222 26.03 30.31 -8.70
C TRP A 222 25.65 31.66 -9.31
N ALA A 223 26.51 32.67 -9.23
CA ALA A 223 26.23 34.02 -9.78
C ALA A 223 27.29 34.49 -10.80
N ASN A 224 26.85 34.90 -11.99
CA ASN A 224 27.71 35.28 -13.11
C ASN A 224 28.26 36.71 -13.00
N LEU A 225 29.12 36.95 -12.02
CA LEU A 225 29.76 38.25 -11.81
C LEU A 225 30.79 38.58 -12.91
N LYS A 226 31.44 37.57 -13.50
CA LYS A 226 32.57 37.73 -14.45
C LYS A 226 32.19 37.71 -15.93
N LYS A 227 31.02 37.16 -16.27
CA LYS A 227 30.40 37.18 -17.63
C LYS A 227 31.32 36.66 -18.74
N ASN A 228 32.02 35.56 -18.46
CA ASN A 228 33.04 35.01 -19.35
C ASN A 228 32.43 34.03 -20.37
N PRO A 229 32.32 34.37 -21.67
CA PRO A 229 31.70 33.50 -22.69
C PRO A 229 32.44 32.17 -22.95
N ARG A 230 33.62 31.96 -22.36
CA ARG A 230 34.35 30.67 -22.40
C ARG A 230 34.03 29.75 -21.22
N HIS A 231 33.48 30.29 -20.13
CA HIS A 231 33.14 29.53 -18.93
C HIS A 231 31.67 29.11 -19.01
N ARG A 232 31.45 27.95 -19.65
CA ARG A 232 30.11 27.38 -19.93
C ARG A 232 29.77 26.16 -19.06
N SER A 233 30.75 25.29 -18.80
CA SER A 233 30.62 24.22 -17.80
C SER A 233 30.75 24.84 -16.41
N ILE A 234 29.64 24.91 -15.69
CA ILE A 234 29.55 25.26 -14.28
C ILE A 234 29.38 23.96 -13.52
N ARG A 235 30.29 23.65 -12.60
CA ARG A 235 30.22 22.47 -11.73
C ARG A 235 30.40 22.94 -10.31
N PHE A 236 29.51 22.50 -9.43
CA PHE A 236 29.58 22.91 -8.04
C PHE A 236 30.69 22.14 -7.33
N SER A 237 31.52 22.89 -6.62
CA SER A 237 32.64 22.38 -5.82
C SER A 237 32.16 21.27 -4.89
N GLU A 238 33.00 20.25 -4.69
CA GLU A 238 32.69 19.04 -3.91
C GLU A 238 31.57 18.13 -4.46
N THR A 239 31.08 18.35 -5.70
CA THR A 239 29.97 17.55 -6.27
C THR A 239 30.19 17.18 -7.75
N GLN A 240 29.35 16.28 -8.26
CA GLN A 240 29.23 16.04 -9.72
C GLN A 240 28.12 16.87 -10.38
N THR A 241 27.32 17.59 -9.57
CA THR A 241 26.17 18.39 -9.99
C THR A 241 26.61 19.67 -10.71
N GLY A 242 25.88 20.07 -11.74
CA GLY A 242 26.23 21.26 -12.53
C GLY A 242 25.43 21.44 -13.81
N PHE A 243 25.91 22.36 -14.65
CA PHE A 243 25.27 22.80 -15.89
C PHE A 243 26.31 23.03 -17.01
N GLU A 244 26.00 22.71 -18.26
CA GLU A 244 26.66 23.34 -19.41
C GLU A 244 25.74 24.37 -20.05
N ILE A 245 26.02 25.66 -19.81
CA ILE A 245 25.15 26.75 -20.25
C ILE A 245 25.49 27.30 -21.67
N PRO A 246 24.46 27.67 -22.45
CA PRO A 246 24.59 28.46 -23.67
C PRO A 246 25.44 29.72 -23.50
N ARG A 247 26.15 30.11 -24.57
CA ARG A 247 27.04 31.29 -24.56
C ARG A 247 26.33 32.60 -24.21
N ILE A 248 25.04 32.70 -24.52
CA ILE A 248 24.19 33.87 -24.21
C ILE A 248 24.15 34.05 -22.68
N LEU A 249 23.70 33.03 -21.95
CA LEU A 249 23.63 33.01 -20.48
C LEU A 249 24.99 33.25 -19.82
N ALA A 250 26.07 32.68 -20.37
CA ALA A 250 27.43 32.91 -19.89
C ALA A 250 27.90 34.38 -19.98
N THR A 251 27.17 35.24 -20.71
CA THR A 251 27.41 36.70 -20.78
C THR A 251 26.35 37.56 -20.06
N SER A 252 25.24 36.99 -19.59
CA SER A 252 24.13 37.71 -18.94
C SER A 252 24.37 37.96 -17.44
N ASP A 253 23.71 38.98 -16.88
CA ASP A 253 23.59 39.27 -15.44
C ASP A 253 22.64 38.27 -14.75
N ILE A 254 23.03 37.00 -14.69
CA ILE A 254 22.22 35.92 -14.11
C ILE A 254 22.84 35.28 -12.88
N ALA A 255 21.99 34.68 -12.06
CA ALA A 255 22.35 33.58 -11.18
C ALA A 255 21.63 32.29 -11.62
N LEU A 256 22.26 31.14 -11.38
CA LEU A 256 21.64 29.82 -11.52
C LEU A 256 21.36 29.28 -10.12
N ARG A 257 20.18 28.71 -9.94
CA ARG A 257 19.80 27.97 -8.73
C ARG A 257 19.36 26.55 -9.10
N LEU A 258 19.85 25.60 -8.32
CA LEU A 258 19.19 24.30 -8.13
C LEU A 258 18.82 24.20 -6.64
N LEU A 259 17.53 24.23 -6.35
CA LEU A 259 16.97 23.91 -5.04
C LEU A 259 16.40 22.49 -5.13
N HIS A 260 17.10 21.52 -4.57
CA HIS A 260 16.66 20.13 -4.51
C HIS A 260 15.97 19.87 -3.17
N THR A 261 14.65 19.68 -3.17
CA THR A 261 13.92 19.21 -1.99
C THR A 261 13.90 17.69 -2.00
N HIS A 262 14.34 17.05 -0.90
CA HIS A 262 14.38 15.59 -0.78
C HIS A 262 12.98 14.97 -0.58
N TYR A 263 11.96 15.82 -0.56
CA TYR A 263 10.53 15.52 -0.47
C TYR A 263 9.79 16.08 -1.70
N ASP A 264 8.67 15.45 -2.04
CA ASP A 264 7.74 15.97 -3.05
C ASP A 264 6.69 16.89 -2.38
N HIS A 265 6.55 18.08 -2.95
CA HIS A 265 5.55 19.09 -2.58
C HIS A 265 4.89 19.74 -3.81
N VAL A 266 5.16 19.21 -5.00
CA VAL A 266 4.72 19.77 -6.29
C VAL A 266 3.66 18.86 -6.91
N THR A 267 3.84 17.54 -6.82
CA THR A 267 2.81 16.55 -7.19
C THR A 267 1.53 16.80 -6.39
N PRO A 268 0.35 16.90 -7.04
CA PRO A 268 -0.92 17.13 -6.34
C PRO A 268 -1.20 16.04 -5.30
N LEU A 269 -1.80 16.43 -4.17
CA LEU A 269 -2.28 15.46 -3.19
C LEU A 269 -3.37 14.60 -3.82
N SER A 270 -3.21 13.28 -3.76
CA SER A 270 -4.22 12.34 -4.21
C SER A 270 -5.55 12.60 -3.50
N PRO A 271 -6.70 12.54 -4.20
CA PRO A 271 -7.98 12.65 -3.53
C PRO A 271 -8.12 11.51 -2.52
N VAL A 272 -8.49 11.85 -1.28
CA VAL A 272 -8.81 10.85 -0.26
C VAL A 272 -10.01 10.05 -0.75
N LEU A 273 -9.95 8.72 -0.62
CA LEU A 273 -11.06 7.82 -0.92
C LEU A 273 -12.22 8.07 0.06
N THR A 274 -13.05 9.06 -0.26
CA THR A 274 -14.37 9.23 0.37
C THR A 274 -15.28 8.11 -0.14
N PRO A 275 -15.85 7.26 0.74
CA PRO A 275 -16.87 6.30 0.33
C PRO A 275 -18.02 7.02 -0.38
N SER A 276 -18.61 6.39 -1.41
CA SER A 276 -19.76 6.99 -2.08
C SER A 276 -20.89 7.22 -1.06
N GLN A 277 -21.58 8.35 -1.18
CA GLN A 277 -22.69 8.67 -0.27
C GLN A 277 -23.81 7.62 -0.33
N GLU A 278 -23.88 6.86 -1.43
CA GLU A 278 -24.78 5.72 -1.60
C GLU A 278 -24.52 4.64 -0.55
N HIS A 279 -23.28 4.19 -0.33
CA HIS A 279 -22.97 3.20 0.73
C HIS A 279 -23.30 3.71 2.13
N ILE A 280 -23.01 4.98 2.43
CA ILE A 280 -23.36 5.60 3.73
C ILE A 280 -24.89 5.70 3.89
N SER A 281 -25.63 5.98 2.81
CA SER A 281 -27.09 6.01 2.83
C SER A 281 -27.70 4.63 3.04
N VAL A 282 -27.19 3.58 2.37
CA VAL A 282 -27.63 2.18 2.56
C VAL A 282 -27.44 1.76 4.01
N VAL A 283 -26.26 1.97 4.60
CA VAL A 283 -26.01 1.65 6.02
C VAL A 283 -26.94 2.45 6.93
N THR A 284 -27.06 3.77 6.73
CA THR A 284 -27.90 4.61 7.61
C THR A 284 -29.40 4.43 7.40
N ASP A 285 -29.89 3.85 6.31
CA ASP A 285 -31.30 3.47 6.14
C ASP A 285 -31.59 2.04 6.64
N PHE A 286 -30.66 1.08 6.49
CA PHE A 286 -30.73 -0.22 7.19
C PHE A 286 -30.84 -0.02 8.72
N VAL A 287 -29.97 0.83 9.29
CA VAL A 287 -30.02 1.22 10.72
C VAL A 287 -31.39 1.81 11.12
N LYS A 288 -32.12 2.46 10.19
CA LYS A 288 -33.47 2.99 10.45
C LYS A 288 -34.58 1.97 10.26
N GLU A 289 -34.37 0.85 9.57
CA GLU A 289 -35.36 -0.22 9.44
C GLU A 289 -35.19 -1.28 10.54
N GLU A 290 -33.97 -1.68 10.86
CA GLU A 290 -33.71 -2.64 11.95
C GLU A 290 -34.06 -2.06 13.33
N ALA A 291 -33.75 -0.78 13.61
CA ALA A 291 -34.17 -0.15 14.86
C ALA A 291 -35.70 -0.16 15.05
N LYS A 292 -36.48 -0.04 13.96
CA LYS A 292 -37.95 -0.15 13.99
C LYS A 292 -38.41 -1.60 14.13
N SER A 293 -37.73 -2.53 13.48
CA SER A 293 -37.97 -3.98 13.58
C SER A 293 -37.80 -4.46 15.02
N VAL A 294 -36.69 -4.10 15.67
CA VAL A 294 -36.38 -4.45 17.06
C VAL A 294 -37.35 -3.78 18.04
N GLN A 295 -37.68 -2.50 17.87
CA GLN A 295 -38.72 -1.85 18.69
C GLN A 295 -40.09 -2.56 18.56
N ALA A 296 -40.44 -3.05 17.38
CA ALA A 296 -41.68 -3.79 17.15
C ALA A 296 -41.67 -5.24 17.71
N ALA A 297 -40.49 -5.80 17.98
CA ALA A 297 -40.32 -7.06 18.70
C ALA A 297 -40.46 -6.85 20.22
N VAL A 298 -39.65 -5.97 20.81
CA VAL A 298 -39.65 -5.66 22.25
C VAL A 298 -41.04 -5.19 22.73
N SER A 299 -41.79 -4.47 21.88
CA SER A 299 -43.16 -4.05 22.17
C SER A 299 -44.19 -5.19 22.30
N LYS A 300 -43.86 -6.42 21.86
CA LYS A 300 -44.74 -7.61 22.00
C LYS A 300 -44.42 -8.39 23.26
N ASP A 301 -43.15 -8.62 23.54
CA ASP A 301 -42.71 -9.43 24.69
C ASP A 301 -43.19 -8.78 26.00
N LEU A 302 -43.06 -7.45 26.10
CA LEU A 302 -43.62 -6.64 27.19
C LEU A 302 -45.17 -6.73 27.34
N GLN A 303 -45.91 -7.15 26.30
CA GLN A 303 -47.37 -7.34 26.37
C GLN A 303 -47.80 -8.77 26.72
N GLU A 304 -46.88 -9.73 26.74
CA GLU A 304 -47.14 -11.09 27.22
C GLU A 304 -46.77 -11.26 28.70
N GLU A 305 -45.65 -10.65 29.15
CA GLU A 305 -45.27 -10.66 30.58
C GLU A 305 -46.28 -9.94 31.48
N ASN A 306 -46.75 -8.75 31.09
CA ASN A 306 -47.70 -7.95 31.89
C ASN A 306 -49.04 -8.67 32.18
N LYS A 307 -49.40 -9.70 31.41
CA LYS A 307 -50.64 -10.49 31.65
C LYS A 307 -50.49 -11.57 32.72
N GLN A 308 -49.28 -11.82 33.23
CA GLN A 308 -49.03 -12.88 34.21
C GLN A 308 -48.94 -12.37 35.65
N GLN A 309 -48.73 -11.07 35.88
CA GLN A 309 -48.50 -10.51 37.23
C GLN A 309 -49.74 -9.91 37.92
N GLU A 310 -50.83 -9.58 37.21
CA GLU A 310 -52.00 -8.90 37.81
C GLU A 310 -52.87 -9.77 38.77
N ASN A 311 -52.58 -11.06 38.96
CA ASN A 311 -53.46 -11.99 39.68
C ASN A 311 -53.18 -12.18 41.19
N GLU A 312 -52.10 -11.64 41.77
CA GLU A 312 -51.81 -11.80 43.20
C GLU A 312 -51.58 -10.49 43.96
N SER A 313 -52.36 -10.33 45.05
CA SER A 313 -52.27 -9.36 46.16
C SER A 313 -53.10 -8.04 46.09
N ASN A 314 -54.32 -8.13 46.65
CA ASN A 314 -55.01 -6.99 47.26
C ASN A 314 -54.73 -6.98 48.79
N SER A 315 -54.57 -5.81 49.42
CA SER A 315 -55.50 -5.30 50.47
C SER A 315 -54.94 -4.15 51.35
N ILE A 316 -55.81 -3.16 51.68
CA ILE A 316 -55.85 -2.33 52.92
C ILE A 316 -54.71 -1.27 53.08
N HIS A 317 -54.93 0.07 53.17
CA HIS A 317 -55.69 0.94 54.13
C HIS A 317 -55.04 1.09 55.53
N GLU A 318 -55.11 2.20 56.31
CA GLU A 318 -55.61 3.61 56.24
C GLU A 318 -54.48 4.57 56.78
N GLU A 319 -54.51 5.91 56.98
CA GLU A 319 -55.51 7.02 56.96
C GLU A 319 -54.79 8.39 56.60
N GLU A 320 -55.29 9.57 57.02
CA GLU A 320 -54.67 10.92 56.87
C GLU A 320 -54.39 11.60 58.27
N THR A 321 -54.10 12.91 58.50
CA THR A 321 -53.92 14.16 57.70
C THR A 321 -53.04 15.21 58.43
N LYS A 322 -52.52 16.21 57.69
CA LYS A 322 -52.14 17.59 58.13
C LYS A 322 -50.88 17.75 59.04
N THR A 323 -50.18 18.89 59.07
CA THR A 323 -50.52 20.26 58.60
C THR A 323 -49.32 20.99 57.94
N GLU A 324 -49.63 22.10 57.26
CA GLU A 324 -48.83 22.98 56.40
C GLU A 324 -47.50 23.54 56.97
N GLU A 325 -46.50 23.72 56.09
CA GLU A 325 -45.84 25.02 55.88
C GLU A 325 -45.33 25.16 54.42
N GLN A 326 -44.60 26.23 54.06
CA GLN A 326 -44.68 26.85 52.73
C GLN A 326 -43.66 26.39 51.67
N GLY A 327 -44.20 25.88 50.55
CA GLY A 327 -43.90 26.32 49.16
C GLY A 327 -42.47 26.25 48.59
N ASP A 328 -42.28 25.34 47.61
CA ASP A 328 -41.49 25.63 46.41
C ASP A 328 -42.07 24.88 45.18
N VAL A 329 -41.60 25.22 43.97
CA VAL A 329 -42.14 24.74 42.69
C VAL A 329 -41.62 23.34 42.34
N LYS A 330 -42.52 22.45 41.91
CA LYS A 330 -42.17 21.08 41.46
C LYS A 330 -41.57 21.10 40.05
N GLU A 331 -40.32 20.68 39.93
CA GLU A 331 -39.90 19.94 38.72
C GLU A 331 -40.52 18.54 38.74
N GLN A 332 -40.99 18.09 37.58
CA GLN A 332 -41.63 16.78 37.41
C GLN A 332 -40.72 15.89 36.56
N MET A 333 -39.68 15.32 37.20
CA MET A 333 -38.84 14.31 36.57
C MET A 333 -39.66 13.05 36.27
N CYS A 334 -39.70 12.63 35.01
CA CYS A 334 -40.04 11.26 34.66
C CYS A 334 -38.85 10.34 35.01
N PRO A 335 -39.09 9.11 35.49
CA PRO A 335 -38.01 8.15 35.68
C PRO A 335 -37.46 7.74 34.32
N VAL A 336 -36.18 8.03 34.08
CA VAL A 336 -35.42 7.42 32.99
C VAL A 336 -35.14 5.98 33.40
N GLN A 337 -35.52 5.00 32.57
CA GLN A 337 -35.00 3.65 32.71
C GLN A 337 -33.58 3.64 32.11
N GLU A 338 -32.59 3.40 32.96
CA GLU A 338 -31.21 3.20 32.52
C GLU A 338 -31.09 1.80 31.92
N GLU A 339 -30.82 1.72 30.62
CA GLU A 339 -30.36 0.46 30.00
C GLU A 339 -28.95 0.14 30.50
N PRO A 340 -28.64 -1.13 30.83
CA PRO A 340 -27.35 -1.49 31.42
C PRO A 340 -26.19 -1.26 30.44
N GLU A 341 -25.15 -0.56 30.93
CA GLU A 341 -24.01 -0.08 30.12
C GLU A 341 -23.30 -1.18 29.30
N THR A 342 -23.33 -2.43 29.78
CA THR A 342 -22.74 -3.60 29.11
C THR A 342 -23.37 -3.85 27.74
N THR A 343 -24.70 -3.75 27.62
CA THR A 343 -25.42 -3.98 26.37
C THR A 343 -25.07 -2.93 25.32
N LYS A 344 -24.92 -1.67 25.75
CA LYS A 344 -24.49 -0.56 24.89
C LYS A 344 -23.07 -0.78 24.36
N TYR A 345 -22.14 -1.23 25.21
CA TYR A 345 -20.77 -1.54 24.79
C TYR A 345 -20.70 -2.67 23.75
N GLU A 346 -21.50 -3.74 23.91
CA GLU A 346 -21.58 -4.82 22.94
C GLU A 346 -22.12 -4.34 21.57
N MET A 347 -23.09 -3.44 21.56
CA MET A 347 -23.64 -2.86 20.33
C MET A 347 -22.63 -1.91 19.64
N GLU A 348 -21.92 -1.08 20.41
CA GLU A 348 -20.85 -0.23 19.89
C GLU A 348 -19.70 -1.05 19.28
N MET A 349 -19.31 -2.16 19.91
CA MET A 349 -18.27 -3.06 19.39
C MET A 349 -18.71 -3.85 18.14
N LYS A 350 -19.99 -4.26 18.05
CA LYS A 350 -20.57 -4.88 16.85
C LYS A 350 -20.51 -3.94 15.64
N LEU A 351 -21.04 -2.72 15.80
CA LEU A 351 -21.01 -1.69 14.77
C LEU A 351 -19.59 -1.34 14.33
N LEU A 352 -18.63 -1.29 15.27
CA LEU A 352 -17.22 -1.07 14.95
C LEU A 352 -16.61 -2.23 14.14
N SER A 353 -16.97 -3.49 14.44
CA SER A 353 -16.49 -4.68 13.71
C SER A 353 -16.92 -4.66 12.24
N GLU A 354 -18.20 -4.37 12.00
CA GLU A 354 -18.79 -4.21 10.66
C GLU A 354 -18.11 -3.06 9.91
N THR A 355 -17.95 -1.90 10.57
CA THR A 355 -17.32 -0.71 10.01
C THR A 355 -15.85 -0.96 9.63
N VAL A 356 -15.09 -1.66 10.47
CA VAL A 356 -13.71 -2.09 10.16
C VAL A 356 -13.67 -3.11 9.02
N SER A 357 -14.66 -4.00 8.90
CA SER A 357 -14.76 -4.93 7.77
C SER A 357 -15.00 -4.22 6.45
N ALA A 358 -15.96 -3.28 6.40
CA ALA A 358 -16.23 -2.49 5.20
C ALA A 358 -15.00 -1.65 4.79
N ALA A 359 -14.30 -1.05 5.74
CA ALA A 359 -13.06 -0.32 5.47
C ALA A 359 -11.93 -1.22 4.92
N GLN A 360 -11.82 -2.46 5.39
CA GLN A 360 -10.84 -3.43 4.88
C GLN A 360 -11.20 -3.95 3.47
N GLU A 361 -12.48 -4.09 3.14
CA GLU A 361 -12.90 -4.45 1.77
C GLU A 361 -12.65 -3.31 0.78
N LEU A 362 -12.93 -2.05 1.16
CA LEU A 362 -12.63 -0.85 0.35
C LEU A 362 -11.14 -0.71 -0.01
N LEU A 363 -10.21 -1.18 0.84
CA LEU A 363 -8.78 -1.19 0.53
C LEU A 363 -8.39 -2.14 -0.62
N LEU A 364 -9.26 -3.09 -0.97
CA LEU A 364 -9.03 -4.09 -2.02
C LEU A 364 -9.86 -3.84 -3.29
N GLU A 365 -10.71 -2.80 -3.30
CA GLU A 365 -11.45 -2.42 -4.50
C GLU A 365 -10.50 -1.90 -5.59
N ASN A 366 -10.79 -2.31 -6.82
CA ASN A 366 -10.08 -1.89 -8.01
C ASN A 366 -10.90 -0.80 -8.72
N ALA A 367 -10.23 0.23 -9.24
CA ALA A 367 -10.89 1.27 -10.01
C ALA A 367 -11.47 0.69 -11.31
N PHE A 368 -12.68 1.09 -11.70
CA PHE A 368 -13.34 0.51 -12.88
C PHE A 368 -12.79 1.03 -14.22
N GLU A 369 -12.16 2.21 -14.22
CA GLU A 369 -11.73 2.92 -15.42
C GLU A 369 -10.26 3.36 -15.26
N LYS A 370 -9.51 3.41 -16.38
CA LYS A 370 -8.20 4.06 -16.40
C LYS A 370 -8.42 5.58 -16.39
N PRO A 371 -7.60 6.39 -15.68
CA PRO A 371 -7.67 7.83 -15.80
C PRO A 371 -7.50 8.28 -17.26
N ASP A 372 -8.33 9.24 -17.69
CA ASP A 372 -8.17 9.91 -18.98
C ASP A 372 -6.98 10.87 -18.91
N PHE A 373 -6.02 10.70 -19.82
CA PHE A 373 -4.88 11.60 -20.02
C PHE A 373 -5.17 12.51 -21.21
N LEU A 374 -4.82 13.80 -21.08
CA LEU A 374 -5.23 14.83 -22.04
C LEU A 374 -4.21 15.06 -23.15
N GLU A 375 -2.94 14.72 -22.90
CA GLU A 375 -1.82 14.94 -23.83
C GLU A 375 -0.88 13.72 -23.89
N GLU A 376 -0.22 13.49 -25.03
CA GLU A 376 0.63 12.30 -25.24
C GLU A 376 1.88 12.25 -24.35
N ASP A 377 2.39 13.42 -23.91
CA ASP A 377 3.58 13.55 -23.07
C ASP A 377 3.28 13.62 -21.56
N GLU A 378 2.00 13.55 -21.15
CA GLU A 378 1.55 13.62 -19.75
C GLU A 378 1.98 12.37 -18.96
N VAL A 379 2.57 12.55 -17.77
CA VAL A 379 3.02 11.44 -16.94
C VAL A 379 1.86 10.82 -16.18
N ASP A 380 1.53 9.58 -16.53
CA ASP A 380 0.59 8.72 -15.82
C ASP A 380 1.07 8.44 -14.39
N LEU A 381 0.64 9.24 -13.41
CA LEU A 381 0.96 9.07 -11.99
C LEU A 381 0.27 7.86 -11.32
N CYS A 382 -0.55 7.11 -12.06
CA CYS A 382 -1.01 5.79 -11.61
C CYS A 382 -0.02 4.69 -12.04
N GLN A 383 0.68 4.85 -13.18
CA GLN A 383 1.78 3.98 -13.61
C GLN A 383 3.12 4.34 -12.98
N PHE A 384 3.49 5.63 -12.93
CA PHE A 384 4.81 6.12 -12.55
C PHE A 384 4.80 6.78 -11.18
N THR A 385 5.88 6.56 -10.41
CA THR A 385 6.11 7.25 -9.13
C THR A 385 7.27 8.24 -9.23
N THR A 386 7.12 9.41 -8.61
CA THR A 386 8.22 10.36 -8.39
C THR A 386 9.17 9.79 -7.33
N LEU A 387 10.48 9.98 -7.51
CA LEU A 387 11.53 9.40 -6.68
C LEU A 387 12.71 10.37 -6.50
N GLY A 388 13.19 10.50 -5.27
CA GLY A 388 14.29 11.42 -4.93
C GLY A 388 13.88 12.89 -4.72
N GLY A 389 12.58 13.18 -4.73
CA GLY A 389 12.04 14.52 -4.52
C GLY A 389 12.04 15.37 -5.79
N VAL A 390 12.21 16.69 -5.64
CA VAL A 390 12.07 17.65 -6.75
C VAL A 390 13.28 18.56 -6.84
N TYR A 391 13.79 18.73 -8.06
CA TYR A 391 14.93 19.56 -8.42
C TYR A 391 14.41 20.84 -9.06
N HIS A 392 14.27 21.92 -8.29
CA HIS A 392 13.81 23.21 -8.77
C HIS A 392 14.96 23.95 -9.45
N LEU A 393 14.93 23.95 -10.79
CA LEU A 393 15.89 24.65 -11.63
C LEU A 393 15.38 26.06 -11.95
N ASP A 394 16.14 27.08 -11.58
CA ASP A 394 15.82 28.48 -11.89
C ASP A 394 17.03 29.20 -12.48
N ILE A 395 16.76 30.01 -13.51
CA ILE A 395 17.63 31.12 -13.90
C ILE A 395 17.01 32.38 -13.30
N LEU A 396 17.83 33.15 -12.58
CA LEU A 396 17.41 34.28 -11.77
C LEU A 396 18.13 35.53 -12.26
N GLU A 397 17.45 36.68 -12.27
CA GLU A 397 18.13 37.96 -12.53
C GLU A 397 19.05 38.29 -11.36
N LEU A 398 20.29 38.69 -11.64
CA LEU A 398 21.25 39.00 -10.59
C LEU A 398 20.92 40.36 -9.96
N PRO A 399 20.56 40.44 -8.65
CA PRO A 399 20.16 41.70 -8.04
C PRO A 399 21.29 42.75 -8.05
N PRO A 400 20.96 44.05 -7.97
CA PRO A 400 21.96 45.13 -7.97
C PRO A 400 23.02 44.93 -6.89
N GLN A 401 24.27 44.70 -7.32
CA GLN A 401 25.37 44.37 -6.41
C GLN A 401 25.89 45.57 -5.61
N CYS A 402 26.36 45.29 -4.39
CA CYS A 402 27.03 46.22 -3.48
C CYS A 402 28.18 46.98 -4.15
N LYS A 403 28.15 48.32 -4.10
CA LYS A 403 29.16 49.20 -4.70
C LYS A 403 29.82 50.12 -3.66
N PRO A 404 31.16 50.15 -3.56
CA PRO A 404 31.85 51.09 -2.68
C PRO A 404 31.82 52.50 -3.26
N MET A 405 31.19 53.44 -2.56
CA MET A 405 31.08 54.85 -2.95
C MET A 405 31.44 55.77 -1.78
N LYS A 406 32.53 56.54 -1.94
CA LYS A 406 32.96 57.59 -0.98
C LYS A 406 33.06 57.11 0.48
N GLY A 407 33.49 55.87 0.70
CA GLY A 407 33.63 55.26 2.03
C GLY A 407 32.40 54.50 2.54
N TRP A 408 31.27 54.56 1.83
CA TRP A 408 30.08 53.76 2.09
C TRP A 408 30.00 52.57 1.14
N ILE A 409 29.35 51.48 1.56
CA ILE A 409 28.88 50.43 0.66
C ILE A 409 27.40 50.69 0.43
N ILE A 410 27.00 50.83 -0.83
CA ILE A 410 25.61 51.13 -1.23
C ILE A 410 25.10 49.98 -2.10
N VAL A 411 23.88 49.54 -1.85
CA VAL A 411 23.16 48.52 -2.61
C VAL A 411 21.78 49.09 -2.99
N GLU A 412 21.30 48.75 -4.17
CA GLU A 412 19.96 49.16 -4.63
C GLU A 412 18.97 48.03 -4.35
N ILE A 413 17.81 48.39 -3.78
CA ILE A 413 16.80 47.43 -3.32
C ILE A 413 15.59 47.53 -4.25
N LEU A 414 15.45 46.55 -5.14
CA LEU A 414 14.28 46.39 -5.98
C LEU A 414 13.05 46.02 -5.13
N LYS A 415 11.86 46.44 -5.58
CA LYS A 415 10.59 46.17 -4.87
C LYS A 415 9.99 44.81 -5.19
N GLU A 416 10.32 44.25 -6.35
CA GLU A 416 9.64 43.10 -6.96
C GLU A 416 10.18 41.74 -6.47
N GLY A 417 11.21 41.76 -5.60
CA GLY A 417 11.77 40.57 -4.98
C GLY A 417 12.73 39.82 -5.89
N LEU A 418 12.71 38.49 -5.81
CA LEU A 418 13.54 37.62 -6.64
C LEU A 418 12.91 37.44 -8.04
N GLN A 419 13.44 38.13 -9.04
CA GLN A 419 13.00 38.04 -10.43
C GLN A 419 13.62 36.81 -11.13
N LYS A 420 12.83 36.11 -11.94
CA LYS A 420 13.30 35.03 -12.83
C LYS A 420 13.78 35.61 -14.16
N TYR A 421 14.80 34.99 -14.76
CA TYR A 421 15.30 35.32 -16.09
C TYR A 421 14.77 34.28 -17.10
N THR A 422 13.89 34.69 -18.02
CA THR A 422 13.26 33.76 -18.97
C THR A 422 14.24 33.33 -20.07
N TYR A 423 14.43 32.01 -20.22
CA TYR A 423 15.22 31.39 -21.29
C TYR A 423 14.53 30.12 -21.79
N PRO A 424 14.26 30.00 -23.11
CA PRO A 424 14.36 31.04 -24.14
C PRO A 424 13.43 32.24 -23.83
N PRO A 425 13.73 33.45 -24.35
CA PRO A 425 12.85 34.62 -24.16
C PRO A 425 11.53 34.43 -24.91
N GLU A 426 10.42 34.95 -24.37
CA GLU A 426 9.06 34.75 -24.92
C GLU A 426 8.87 35.29 -26.35
N THR A 427 9.42 36.48 -26.66
CA THR A 427 9.32 37.10 -27.99
C THR A 427 10.37 36.56 -28.95
N THR A 428 10.02 35.50 -29.68
CA THR A 428 10.87 34.82 -30.69
C THR A 428 10.47 35.06 -32.14
N GLU A 429 9.41 35.84 -32.41
CA GLU A 429 8.78 35.97 -33.74
C GLU A 429 9.72 36.39 -34.90
N ASP A 430 10.84 37.06 -34.62
CA ASP A 430 11.82 37.51 -35.62
C ASP A 430 12.97 36.50 -35.91
N LEU A 431 12.94 35.28 -35.34
CA LEU A 431 14.10 34.37 -35.28
C LEU A 431 13.86 32.98 -35.91
N GLU A 432 13.59 32.92 -37.22
CA GLU A 432 13.41 31.71 -38.04
C GLU A 432 14.67 30.81 -38.20
N THR A 433 15.56 30.73 -37.22
CA THR A 433 16.75 29.85 -37.24
C THR A 433 16.74 28.87 -36.08
N GLU A 434 16.70 27.58 -36.43
CA GLU A 434 16.98 26.48 -35.51
C GLU A 434 18.32 26.72 -34.77
N ASN A 435 18.35 26.51 -33.45
CA ASN A 435 19.52 26.66 -32.56
C ASN A 435 19.95 28.09 -32.16
N VAL A 436 19.11 29.13 -32.25
CA VAL A 436 19.45 30.43 -31.60
C VAL A 436 19.52 30.29 -30.07
N PHE A 437 18.60 29.53 -29.49
CA PHE A 437 18.55 29.21 -28.06
C PHE A 437 18.72 27.69 -27.85
N PRO A 438 19.96 27.17 -27.80
CA PRO A 438 20.18 25.74 -27.54
C PRO A 438 19.81 25.39 -26.09
N PRO A 439 19.36 24.14 -25.82
CA PRO A 439 19.02 23.68 -24.48
C PRO A 439 20.24 23.70 -23.54
N ILE A 440 19.97 23.67 -22.25
CA ILE A 440 20.97 23.62 -21.19
C ILE A 440 21.20 22.15 -20.80
N GLU A 441 22.45 21.70 -20.79
CA GLU A 441 22.77 20.37 -20.21
C GLU A 441 22.76 20.49 -18.69
N VAL A 442 22.05 19.58 -18.02
CA VAL A 442 21.91 19.49 -16.56
C VAL A 442 22.54 18.18 -16.10
N MET A 443 23.41 18.27 -15.07
CA MET A 443 24.04 17.14 -14.39
C MET A 443 23.52 17.08 -12.96
N LEU A 444 22.84 16.00 -12.56
CA LEU A 444 22.30 15.80 -11.20
C LEU A 444 22.86 14.53 -10.55
N GLU A 445 23.29 14.65 -9.30
CA GLU A 445 23.66 13.53 -8.44
C GLU A 445 22.40 12.97 -7.74
N VAL A 446 22.05 11.71 -8.03
CA VAL A 446 20.78 11.08 -7.61
C VAL A 446 20.81 10.72 -6.13
N HIS A 447 19.97 11.39 -5.35
CA HIS A 447 19.86 11.30 -3.89
C HIS A 447 20.06 9.89 -3.31
N GLU A 448 20.92 9.75 -2.28
CA GLU A 448 21.47 8.45 -1.88
C GLU A 448 20.44 7.41 -1.40
N ASN A 449 19.38 7.86 -0.72
CA ASN A 449 18.35 7.01 -0.11
C ASN A 449 17.38 6.34 -1.09
N VAL A 450 17.55 6.57 -2.40
CA VAL A 450 16.66 6.05 -3.45
C VAL A 450 17.33 4.95 -4.25
N ILE A 451 16.56 3.92 -4.59
CA ILE A 451 16.96 2.80 -5.44
C ILE A 451 16.13 2.84 -6.72
N PHE A 452 16.83 2.91 -7.86
CA PHE A 452 16.25 2.67 -9.18
C PHE A 452 16.69 1.29 -9.69
N PHE A 453 15.75 0.52 -10.26
CA PHE A 453 16.00 -0.82 -10.81
C PHE A 453 16.29 -0.79 -12.31
N GLU A 454 15.72 0.19 -13.01
CA GLU A 454 16.01 0.53 -14.40
C GLU A 454 16.67 1.91 -14.48
N ASN A 455 16.87 2.43 -15.71
CA ASN A 455 17.34 3.81 -15.86
C ASN A 455 16.20 4.79 -15.49
N PRO A 456 16.43 5.76 -14.60
CA PRO A 456 15.43 6.77 -14.26
C PRO A 456 15.05 7.59 -15.50
N MET A 457 13.75 7.80 -15.68
CA MET A 457 13.24 8.81 -16.60
C MET A 457 13.22 10.18 -15.89
N VAL A 458 13.32 11.26 -16.66
CA VAL A 458 13.19 12.63 -16.16
C VAL A 458 11.84 13.16 -16.58
N ALA A 459 11.14 13.83 -15.67
CA ALA A 459 9.91 14.56 -15.98
C ALA A 459 10.02 16.01 -15.53
N ARG A 460 9.47 16.93 -16.33
CA ARG A 460 9.36 18.35 -16.03
C ARG A 460 7.98 18.71 -15.50
N TRP A 461 7.89 19.71 -14.65
CA TRP A 461 6.62 20.22 -14.16
C TRP A 461 5.96 21.16 -15.17
N ASP A 462 4.68 20.94 -15.45
CA ASP A 462 3.83 21.90 -16.14
C ASP A 462 3.12 22.79 -15.12
N ALA A 463 3.45 24.08 -15.12
CA ALA A 463 2.88 25.05 -14.18
C ALA A 463 1.45 25.49 -14.53
N GLU A 464 1.03 25.32 -15.79
CA GLU A 464 -0.32 25.67 -16.25
C GLU A 464 -1.27 24.49 -16.05
N GLY A 465 -0.88 23.30 -16.51
CA GLY A 465 -1.66 22.06 -16.37
C GLY A 465 -1.60 21.42 -14.98
N LYS A 466 -0.57 21.72 -14.17
CA LYS A 466 -0.32 21.16 -12.82
C LYS A 466 -0.14 19.64 -12.79
N HIS A 467 0.58 19.13 -13.77
CA HIS A 467 0.99 17.72 -13.90
C HIS A 467 2.45 17.65 -14.39
N TRP A 468 3.03 16.45 -14.31
CA TRP A 468 4.36 16.19 -14.88
C TRP A 468 4.25 15.84 -16.37
N LYS A 469 5.22 16.26 -17.18
CA LYS A 469 5.36 15.93 -18.61
C LYS A 469 6.78 15.45 -18.93
N THR A 470 6.95 14.76 -20.07
CA THR A 470 8.25 14.23 -20.54
C THR A 470 8.86 14.98 -21.74
N ASP A 471 8.14 15.96 -22.30
CA ASP A 471 8.59 16.82 -23.39
C ASP A 471 9.65 17.87 -22.94
N GLY A 472 10.28 18.55 -23.90
CA GLY A 472 11.32 19.56 -23.64
C GLY A 472 12.62 19.00 -23.03
N ILE A 473 12.74 17.67 -22.94
CA ILE A 473 13.85 16.92 -22.37
C ILE A 473 14.49 16.05 -23.46
N SER A 474 15.82 16.04 -23.54
CA SER A 474 16.55 15.20 -24.51
C SER A 474 17.89 14.68 -23.96
N ASN A 475 18.53 13.76 -24.69
CA ASN A 475 19.86 13.22 -24.38
C ASN A 475 20.03 12.62 -22.96
N VAL A 476 18.96 12.06 -22.39
CA VAL A 476 18.98 11.45 -21.05
C VAL A 476 19.97 10.28 -20.98
N SER A 477 20.91 10.37 -20.05
CA SER A 477 21.98 9.38 -19.83
C SER A 477 22.21 9.19 -18.33
N TYR A 478 21.98 7.98 -17.82
CA TYR A 478 22.22 7.64 -16.42
C TYR A 478 23.46 6.75 -16.23
N LYS A 479 24.34 7.17 -15.32
CA LYS A 479 25.52 6.42 -14.89
C LYS A 479 25.31 5.84 -13.49
N SER A 480 24.60 4.72 -13.39
CA SER A 480 24.29 4.01 -12.13
C SER A 480 25.46 3.94 -11.11
N LYS A 481 26.70 3.68 -11.56
CA LYS A 481 27.88 3.61 -10.66
C LYS A 481 28.34 4.95 -10.08
N GLU A 482 28.11 6.05 -10.80
CA GLU A 482 28.47 7.41 -10.39
C GLU A 482 27.29 8.12 -9.72
N ARG A 483 26.11 7.48 -9.65
CA ARG A 483 24.79 8.05 -9.32
C ARG A 483 24.45 9.32 -10.12
N LEU A 484 25.11 9.54 -11.26
CA LEU A 484 25.00 10.77 -12.04
C LEU A 484 23.99 10.56 -13.19
N ILE A 485 22.97 11.41 -13.26
CA ILE A 485 22.12 11.56 -14.45
C ILE A 485 22.51 12.84 -15.19
N THR A 486 22.49 12.79 -16.51
CA THR A 486 22.75 13.93 -17.40
C THR A 486 21.67 13.98 -18.46
N PHE A 487 21.12 15.17 -18.72
CA PHE A 487 20.08 15.39 -19.72
C PHE A 487 20.10 16.85 -20.19
N ASN A 488 19.57 17.10 -21.38
CA ASN A 488 19.31 18.44 -21.89
C ASN A 488 17.88 18.86 -21.53
N LEU A 489 17.72 20.11 -21.12
CA LEU A 489 16.42 20.73 -20.82
C LEU A 489 16.29 22.04 -21.61
N GLU A 490 15.17 22.24 -22.30
CA GLU A 490 14.92 23.42 -23.14
C GLU A 490 14.63 24.68 -22.32
N THR A 491 13.74 24.56 -21.33
CA THR A 491 13.30 25.65 -20.44
C THR A 491 13.49 25.25 -18.98
N PHE A 492 14.12 26.10 -18.17
CA PHE A 492 14.35 25.81 -16.75
C PHE A 492 13.05 25.85 -15.93
N CYS A 493 12.75 24.72 -15.27
CA CYS A 493 11.55 24.47 -14.48
C CYS A 493 11.84 23.42 -13.39
N PRO A 494 10.93 23.17 -12.44
CA PRO A 494 11.05 22.01 -11.56
C PRO A 494 11.08 20.71 -12.37
N VAL A 495 12.00 19.81 -12.03
CA VAL A 495 12.08 18.46 -12.60
C VAL A 495 12.13 17.41 -11.49
N THR A 496 11.66 16.20 -11.78
CA THR A 496 11.77 15.03 -10.90
C THR A 496 12.25 13.81 -11.68
N LEU A 497 12.65 12.76 -10.96
CA LEU A 497 13.01 11.48 -11.54
C LEU A 497 11.87 10.51 -11.30
N ILE A 498 11.46 9.79 -12.35
CA ILE A 498 10.35 8.84 -12.29
C ILE A 498 10.81 7.43 -12.68
N GLN A 499 10.07 6.46 -12.18
CA GLN A 499 10.18 5.04 -12.52
C GLN A 499 8.78 4.43 -12.50
N ASP A 500 8.57 3.36 -13.25
CA ASP A 500 7.36 2.53 -13.11
C ASP A 500 7.17 2.10 -11.64
N ALA A 501 5.98 2.39 -11.10
CA ALA A 501 5.62 2.13 -9.72
C ALA A 501 5.38 0.64 -9.45
N HIS A 502 5.20 -0.16 -10.49
CA HIS A 502 4.87 -1.58 -10.45
C HIS A 502 6.05 -2.49 -10.75
N ILE A 503 7.26 -1.97 -10.92
CA ILE A 503 8.47 -2.73 -11.30
C ILE A 503 8.81 -3.94 -10.41
N ASN A 504 8.29 -3.99 -9.18
CA ASN A 504 8.42 -5.12 -8.24
C ASN A 504 7.15 -6.01 -8.16
N MET A 505 6.23 -5.89 -9.12
CA MET A 505 4.98 -6.65 -9.24
C MET A 505 4.86 -7.26 -10.66
N PRO A 506 4.26 -8.46 -10.82
CA PRO A 506 3.77 -9.35 -9.77
C PRO A 506 4.94 -9.96 -8.97
N TYR A 507 4.61 -10.53 -7.81
CA TYR A 507 5.58 -11.19 -6.94
C TYR A 507 5.94 -12.57 -7.49
N GLN A 508 7.18 -13.02 -7.29
CA GLN A 508 7.64 -14.37 -7.64
C GLN A 508 7.33 -15.38 -6.54
N SER A 509 7.39 -14.95 -5.28
CA SER A 509 7.05 -15.75 -4.11
C SER A 509 6.84 -14.86 -2.89
N TRP A 510 6.11 -15.36 -1.90
CA TRP A 510 6.04 -14.77 -0.57
C TRP A 510 5.98 -15.85 0.51
N GLU A 511 6.53 -15.53 1.68
CA GLU A 511 6.53 -16.37 2.87
C GLU A 511 6.22 -15.52 4.11
N LEU A 512 5.38 -16.03 5.01
CA LEU A 512 5.04 -15.40 6.29
C LEU A 512 5.38 -16.39 7.40
N ILE A 513 6.31 -16.04 8.29
CA ILE A 513 6.91 -16.98 9.26
C ILE A 513 6.88 -16.37 10.67
N PRO A 514 6.30 -17.04 11.69
CA PRO A 514 6.40 -16.58 13.07
C PRO A 514 7.85 -16.59 13.57
N LEU A 515 8.23 -15.51 14.24
CA LEU A 515 9.52 -15.33 14.94
C LEU A 515 9.34 -15.25 16.47
N ASP A 516 8.15 -14.85 16.93
CA ASP A 516 7.69 -14.84 18.32
C ASP A 516 6.15 -14.83 18.31
N VAL A 517 5.50 -15.06 19.46
CA VAL A 517 4.02 -15.07 19.58
C VAL A 517 3.38 -13.79 19.03
N ASN A 518 4.07 -12.66 19.14
CA ASN A 518 3.63 -11.36 18.64
C ASN A 518 4.61 -10.76 17.62
N LYS A 519 5.28 -11.61 16.83
CA LYS A 519 6.25 -11.19 15.82
C LYS A 519 6.32 -12.15 14.62
N VAL A 520 6.23 -11.61 13.40
CA VAL A 520 6.48 -12.36 12.15
C VAL A 520 7.64 -11.80 11.34
N LEU A 521 8.12 -12.60 10.40
CA LEU A 521 8.85 -12.20 9.21
C LEU A 521 7.95 -12.41 7.97
N LEU A 522 7.58 -11.33 7.29
CA LEU A 522 7.05 -11.36 5.93
C LEU A 522 8.20 -11.21 4.96
N THR A 523 8.42 -12.20 4.10
CA THR A 523 9.38 -12.14 2.99
C THR A 523 8.60 -12.04 1.68
N VAL A 524 8.89 -11.04 0.86
CA VAL A 524 8.32 -10.88 -0.49
C VAL A 524 9.46 -10.87 -1.50
N THR A 525 9.39 -11.76 -2.49
CA THR A 525 10.37 -11.92 -3.57
C THR A 525 9.76 -11.48 -4.88
N THR A 526 10.51 -10.69 -5.65
CA THR A 526 10.06 -10.05 -6.90
C THR A 526 11.15 -10.23 -7.97
N VAL A 527 10.95 -9.69 -9.17
CA VAL A 527 11.93 -9.80 -10.27
C VAL A 527 13.30 -9.19 -9.90
N PHE A 528 13.32 -8.11 -9.12
CA PHE A 528 14.53 -7.36 -8.80
C PHE A 528 14.91 -7.40 -7.31
N THR A 529 13.95 -7.66 -6.41
CA THR A 529 14.11 -7.52 -4.96
C THR A 529 13.65 -8.73 -4.16
N GLU A 530 14.35 -9.00 -3.05
CA GLU A 530 13.81 -9.76 -1.92
C GLU A 530 13.75 -8.81 -0.73
N LEU A 531 12.55 -8.58 -0.21
CA LEU A 531 12.27 -7.73 0.94
C LEU A 531 11.90 -8.59 2.15
N GLN A 532 12.61 -8.39 3.26
CA GLN A 532 12.34 -9.05 4.53
C GLN A 532 11.84 -8.03 5.55
N ILE A 533 10.58 -8.15 5.94
CA ILE A 533 9.84 -7.20 6.79
C ILE A 533 9.50 -7.91 8.10
N GLN A 534 9.93 -7.35 9.24
CA GLN A 534 9.47 -7.80 10.55
C GLN A 534 8.26 -6.98 10.98
N ILE A 535 7.19 -7.64 11.40
CA ILE A 535 6.00 -7.03 11.98
C ILE A 535 5.93 -7.47 13.44
N LYS A 536 5.78 -6.54 14.39
CA LYS A 536 5.72 -6.79 15.84
C LYS A 536 4.78 -5.78 16.47
N GLU A 537 3.81 -6.25 17.27
CA GLU A 537 2.80 -5.37 17.90
C GLU A 537 2.19 -4.42 16.84
N ASN A 538 2.13 -3.10 17.09
CA ASN A 538 1.64 -2.11 16.14
C ASN A 538 2.71 -1.55 15.16
N LEU A 539 3.84 -2.23 14.97
CA LEU A 539 5.01 -1.70 14.26
C LEU A 539 5.56 -2.64 13.18
N CYS A 540 6.09 -2.05 12.13
CA CYS A 540 6.83 -2.70 11.04
C CYS A 540 8.28 -2.21 10.99
N MET A 541 9.21 -3.07 10.57
CA MET A 541 10.63 -2.77 10.40
C MET A 541 11.19 -3.53 9.19
N LEU A 542 12.03 -2.87 8.39
CA LEU A 542 12.79 -3.53 7.34
C LEU A 542 13.98 -4.27 7.98
N ALA A 543 14.03 -5.59 7.81
CA ALA A 543 15.05 -6.46 8.40
C ALA A 543 16.20 -6.78 7.44
N SER A 544 15.93 -6.93 6.14
CA SER A 544 16.96 -6.85 5.10
C SER A 544 16.38 -6.63 3.70
N ILE A 545 17.24 -6.14 2.78
CA ILE A 545 16.96 -6.12 1.34
C ILE A 545 18.03 -6.94 0.61
N LYS A 546 17.62 -7.72 -0.40
CA LYS A 546 18.50 -8.12 -1.51
C LYS A 546 18.03 -7.43 -2.78
N VAL A 547 18.95 -6.80 -3.52
CA VAL A 547 18.70 -6.26 -4.87
C VAL A 547 19.53 -7.07 -5.85
N ASN A 548 18.90 -7.61 -6.91
CA ASN A 548 19.57 -8.46 -7.91
C ASN A 548 20.44 -9.57 -7.27
N ASN A 549 19.86 -10.28 -6.30
CA ASN A 549 20.49 -11.35 -5.49
C ASN A 549 21.73 -10.95 -4.68
N LYS A 550 21.93 -9.66 -4.38
CA LYS A 550 23.00 -9.15 -3.51
C LYS A 550 22.40 -8.39 -2.33
N LYS A 551 22.90 -8.59 -1.10
CA LYS A 551 22.45 -7.78 0.04
C LYS A 551 22.74 -6.30 -0.26
N HIS A 552 21.74 -5.45 -0.03
CA HIS A 552 21.82 -4.01 -0.19
C HIS A 552 21.49 -3.36 1.15
N SER A 553 22.36 -2.48 1.65
CA SER A 553 22.14 -1.74 2.89
C SER A 553 21.25 -0.53 2.63
N SER A 554 20.22 -0.32 3.46
CA SER A 554 19.32 0.84 3.33
C SER A 554 19.22 1.62 4.64
N ILE A 555 19.04 2.95 4.54
CA ILE A 555 18.78 3.84 5.67
C ILE A 555 17.46 3.52 6.41
N LEU A 556 16.64 2.62 5.85
CA LEU A 556 15.39 2.12 6.42
C LEU A 556 15.55 0.80 7.20
N GLU A 557 16.69 0.09 7.09
CA GLU A 557 16.96 -1.09 7.92
C GLU A 557 16.99 -0.70 9.42
N GLU A 558 16.56 -1.61 10.29
CA GLU A 558 16.54 -1.47 11.77
C GLU A 558 15.63 -0.37 12.35
N LYS A 559 14.87 0.37 11.53
CA LYS A 559 13.89 1.38 11.98
C LYS A 559 12.48 0.81 12.12
N TRP A 560 11.92 0.89 13.32
CA TRP A 560 10.51 0.57 13.58
C TRP A 560 9.60 1.77 13.28
N MET A 561 8.47 1.54 12.61
CA MET A 561 7.50 2.55 12.17
C MET A 561 6.07 1.99 12.25
N THR A 562 5.03 2.84 12.27
CA THR A 562 3.65 2.38 12.04
C THR A 562 3.53 1.77 10.63
N PRO A 563 2.57 0.86 10.36
CA PRO A 563 2.43 0.24 9.04
C PRO A 563 2.28 1.26 7.90
N VAL A 564 1.49 2.33 8.10
CA VAL A 564 1.31 3.41 7.12
C VAL A 564 2.60 4.20 6.92
N SER A 565 3.28 4.60 8.00
CA SER A 565 4.59 5.28 7.91
C SER A 565 5.64 4.41 7.20
N PHE A 566 5.63 3.10 7.44
CA PHE A 566 6.53 2.13 6.83
C PHE A 566 6.30 1.99 5.33
N ILE A 567 5.03 1.88 4.90
CA ILE A 567 4.63 1.85 3.49
C ILE A 567 5.09 3.14 2.77
N ILE A 568 4.87 4.30 3.40
CA ILE A 568 5.32 5.61 2.86
C ILE A 568 6.85 5.64 2.72
N ALA A 569 7.58 5.19 3.73
CA ALA A 569 9.05 5.17 3.72
C ALA A 569 9.62 4.27 2.62
N LEU A 570 9.09 3.05 2.46
CA LEU A 570 9.48 2.14 1.38
C LEU A 570 9.16 2.71 -0.01
N LYS A 571 7.97 3.31 -0.21
CA LYS A 571 7.62 3.98 -1.47
C LYS A 571 8.58 5.13 -1.79
N LYS A 572 8.87 6.02 -0.82
CA LYS A 572 9.86 7.12 -0.96
C LYS A 572 11.26 6.64 -1.37
N ALA A 573 11.65 5.42 -1.00
CA ALA A 573 12.95 4.81 -1.35
C ALA A 573 12.98 4.06 -2.70
N GLY A 574 11.85 3.97 -3.41
CA GLY A 574 11.70 3.18 -4.65
C GLY A 574 11.30 1.71 -4.42
N LEU A 575 11.16 1.28 -3.16
CA LEU A 575 10.87 -0.11 -2.76
C LEU A 575 9.37 -0.39 -2.71
N ASN A 576 8.62 -0.03 -3.76
CA ASN A 576 7.18 -0.23 -3.79
C ASN A 576 6.79 -1.69 -4.03
N ILE A 577 6.12 -2.30 -3.05
CA ILE A 577 5.41 -3.59 -3.15
C ILE A 577 3.96 -3.46 -2.63
N PHE A 578 3.37 -2.28 -2.81
CA PHE A 578 2.05 -1.93 -2.25
C PHE A 578 1.15 -1.37 -3.36
N PRO A 579 0.39 -2.24 -4.05
CA PRO A 579 -0.49 -1.83 -5.13
C PRO A 579 -1.56 -0.83 -4.69
N THR A 580 -2.08 -0.10 -5.67
CA THR A 580 -3.20 0.83 -5.58
C THR A 580 -4.41 0.26 -6.31
N GLY A 581 -5.61 0.86 -6.14
CA GLY A 581 -6.81 0.47 -6.89
C GLY A 581 -6.64 0.51 -8.42
N HIS A 582 -5.70 1.29 -8.96
CA HIS A 582 -5.38 1.35 -10.39
C HIS A 582 -4.31 0.34 -10.84
N SER A 583 -3.61 -0.35 -9.93
CA SER A 583 -2.41 -1.14 -10.28
C SER A 583 -2.70 -2.36 -11.16
N HIS A 584 -3.94 -2.87 -11.12
CA HIS A 584 -4.42 -3.95 -11.98
C HIS A 584 -4.51 -3.57 -13.48
N LEU A 585 -4.40 -2.28 -13.82
CA LEU A 585 -4.39 -1.77 -15.21
C LEU A 585 -3.01 -1.88 -15.86
N TYR A 586 -1.95 -1.95 -15.04
CA TYR A 586 -0.53 -1.91 -15.48
C TYR A 586 0.16 -3.27 -15.28
N VAL A 587 -0.33 -4.07 -14.33
CA VAL A 587 0.22 -5.39 -13.97
C VAL A 587 -0.76 -6.49 -14.36
N VAL A 588 -0.26 -7.59 -14.93
CA VAL A 588 -1.05 -8.82 -15.08
C VAL A 588 -1.25 -9.46 -13.71
N ILE A 589 -2.47 -9.39 -13.18
CA ILE A 589 -2.84 -9.91 -11.86
C ILE A 589 -3.79 -11.11 -11.93
N ASN A 590 -3.77 -11.91 -10.86
CA ASN A 590 -4.67 -13.02 -10.62
C ASN A 590 -5.86 -12.52 -9.77
N HIS A 591 -6.69 -11.65 -10.34
CA HIS A 591 -7.71 -10.90 -9.61
C HIS A 591 -8.61 -11.79 -8.72
N LYS A 592 -8.47 -11.65 -7.40
CA LYS A 592 -9.35 -12.27 -6.40
C LYS A 592 -10.41 -11.30 -5.90
N HIS A 593 -11.56 -11.83 -5.48
CA HIS A 593 -12.69 -11.03 -5.01
C HIS A 593 -12.37 -10.40 -3.64
N PRO A 594 -12.61 -9.09 -3.41
CA PRO A 594 -12.25 -8.40 -2.16
C PRO A 594 -12.68 -9.14 -0.89
N SER A 595 -13.94 -9.57 -0.81
CA SER A 595 -14.48 -10.29 0.37
C SER A 595 -13.92 -11.70 0.58
N VAL A 596 -13.23 -12.29 -0.41
CA VAL A 596 -12.48 -13.54 -0.25
C VAL A 596 -11.06 -13.24 0.23
N GLU A 597 -10.41 -12.22 -0.33
CA GLU A 597 -9.10 -11.73 0.13
C GLU A 597 -9.15 -11.27 1.61
N VAL A 598 -10.08 -10.38 2.01
CA VAL A 598 -10.18 -9.89 3.40
C VAL A 598 -10.35 -11.05 4.38
N LYS A 599 -11.29 -11.95 4.12
CA LYS A 599 -11.52 -13.14 4.98
C LYS A 599 -10.32 -14.08 5.03
N ALA A 600 -9.54 -14.19 3.96
CA ALA A 600 -8.30 -14.96 3.96
C ALA A 600 -7.24 -14.27 4.82
N TYR A 601 -6.98 -12.98 4.60
CA TYR A 601 -5.96 -12.23 5.33
C TYR A 601 -6.26 -12.10 6.83
N ARG A 602 -7.52 -11.89 7.23
CA ARG A 602 -7.95 -11.89 8.64
C ARG A 602 -7.57 -13.20 9.34
N GLN A 603 -7.90 -14.35 8.72
CA GLN A 603 -7.66 -15.67 9.30
C GLN A 603 -6.18 -16.09 9.23
N ILE A 604 -5.46 -15.70 8.17
CA ILE A 604 -4.00 -15.85 8.10
C ILE A 604 -3.35 -15.06 9.25
N ALA A 605 -3.75 -13.81 9.47
CA ALA A 605 -3.22 -12.96 10.54
C ALA A 605 -3.52 -13.52 11.95
N LEU A 606 -4.74 -14.00 12.20
CA LEU A 606 -5.10 -14.70 13.45
C LEU A 606 -4.19 -15.91 13.74
N LEU A 607 -3.82 -16.67 12.70
CA LEU A 607 -2.98 -17.87 12.81
C LEU A 607 -1.46 -17.57 12.80
N SER A 608 -1.06 -16.33 12.49
CA SER A 608 0.33 -15.96 12.16
C SER A 608 1.32 -16.00 13.34
N SER A 609 0.86 -16.25 14.57
CA SER A 609 1.70 -16.44 15.76
C SER A 609 2.27 -17.86 15.89
N ALA A 610 1.65 -18.85 15.25
CA ALA A 610 2.06 -20.27 15.35
C ALA A 610 2.09 -21.02 14.00
N PHE A 611 1.58 -20.41 12.93
CA PHE A 611 1.56 -21.00 11.59
C PHE A 611 2.36 -20.17 10.62
N ALA A 612 3.22 -20.84 9.84
CA ALA A 612 3.87 -20.23 8.69
C ALA A 612 3.02 -20.45 7.44
N PHE A 613 2.99 -19.46 6.55
CA PHE A 613 2.28 -19.46 5.28
C PHE A 613 3.23 -19.19 4.13
N CYS A 614 2.92 -19.70 2.94
CA CYS A 614 3.73 -19.53 1.74
C CYS A 614 2.82 -19.51 0.49
N TRP A 615 3.25 -18.81 -0.56
CA TRP A 615 2.59 -18.79 -1.86
C TRP A 615 2.40 -20.20 -2.47
N SER A 616 1.55 -20.32 -3.48
CA SER A 616 1.39 -21.55 -4.26
C SER A 616 1.27 -21.23 -5.75
N LYS A 617 1.94 -22.01 -6.61
CA LYS A 617 1.80 -21.86 -8.06
C LYS A 617 0.36 -22.05 -8.53
N TRP A 618 -0.42 -22.83 -7.78
CA TRP A 618 -1.81 -23.16 -8.09
C TRP A 618 -2.80 -22.02 -7.84
N ASN A 619 -2.40 -20.96 -7.11
CA ASN A 619 -3.23 -19.77 -6.93
C ASN A 619 -3.64 -19.15 -8.28
N THR A 620 -2.73 -19.17 -9.26
CA THR A 620 -2.94 -18.69 -10.64
C THR A 620 -3.87 -19.57 -11.48
N ALA A 621 -4.14 -20.79 -11.04
CA ALA A 621 -4.97 -21.77 -11.76
C ALA A 621 -6.42 -21.83 -11.25
N CYS A 622 -6.72 -21.23 -10.09
CA CYS A 622 -8.07 -21.17 -9.53
C CYS A 622 -8.78 -19.85 -9.83
N ASP A 623 -10.11 -19.87 -9.79
CA ASP A 623 -10.94 -18.71 -10.15
C ASP A 623 -10.84 -17.54 -9.15
N SER A 624 -11.44 -16.40 -9.51
CA SER A 624 -11.45 -15.18 -8.70
C SER A 624 -12.13 -15.30 -7.33
N LYS A 625 -12.90 -16.36 -7.09
CA LYS A 625 -13.60 -16.61 -5.82
C LYS A 625 -12.85 -17.58 -4.91
N LYS A 626 -11.67 -18.06 -5.32
CA LYS A 626 -10.83 -19.00 -4.57
C LYS A 626 -9.43 -18.45 -4.41
N VAL A 627 -8.83 -18.72 -3.25
CA VAL A 627 -7.40 -18.49 -2.99
C VAL A 627 -6.74 -19.81 -2.62
N ILE A 628 -5.49 -19.98 -3.03
CA ILE A 628 -4.70 -21.18 -2.73
C ILE A 628 -3.33 -20.77 -2.20
N PHE A 629 -2.94 -21.36 -1.06
CA PHE A 629 -1.65 -21.11 -0.42
C PHE A 629 -1.24 -22.32 0.42
N GLN A 630 0.04 -22.37 0.77
CA GLN A 630 0.58 -23.37 1.67
C GLN A 630 0.52 -22.89 3.13
N VAL A 631 0.30 -23.83 4.05
CA VAL A 631 0.41 -23.61 5.51
C VAL A 631 1.21 -24.73 6.16
N ARG A 632 1.91 -24.42 7.24
CA ARG A 632 2.49 -25.39 8.17
C ARG A 632 2.44 -24.85 9.59
N GLU A 633 2.33 -25.74 10.58
CA GLU A 633 2.66 -25.36 11.95
C GLU A 633 4.14 -24.96 12.04
N HIS A 634 4.47 -24.00 12.89
CA HIS A 634 5.84 -23.61 13.16
C HIS A 634 6.01 -23.08 14.57
N LEU A 635 6.49 -23.94 15.46
CA LEU A 635 6.81 -23.58 16.84
C LEU A 635 8.28 -23.23 16.98
N LEU A 636 8.58 -22.20 17.76
CA LEU A 636 9.92 -21.61 17.95
C LEU A 636 10.99 -22.56 18.55
N LYS A 637 10.58 -23.76 18.96
CA LYS A 637 11.40 -24.79 19.62
C LYS A 637 11.91 -25.85 18.64
N GLU A 638 11.48 -25.82 17.39
CA GLU A 638 11.85 -26.80 16.37
C GLU A 638 13.10 -26.37 15.60
N GLU A 639 14.07 -27.29 15.44
CA GLU A 639 15.18 -27.10 14.51
C GLU A 639 14.67 -27.02 13.06
N PRO A 640 15.30 -26.24 12.17
CA PRO A 640 14.84 -26.07 10.79
C PRO A 640 14.86 -27.40 10.00
N ILE A 641 13.68 -28.01 9.88
CA ILE A 641 13.45 -29.27 9.16
C ILE A 641 13.85 -29.09 7.69
N GLN A 642 14.75 -29.94 7.18
CA GLN A 642 15.30 -29.81 5.81
C GLN A 642 14.27 -29.99 4.68
N ASN A 643 13.10 -30.56 4.97
CA ASN A 643 11.93 -30.60 4.10
C ASN A 643 10.66 -30.44 4.98
N PRO A 644 10.18 -29.21 5.22
CA PRO A 644 8.97 -28.99 6.01
C PRO A 644 7.72 -29.53 5.29
N ASN A 645 6.83 -30.18 6.03
CA ASN A 645 5.61 -30.81 5.49
C ASN A 645 4.48 -29.79 5.29
N TRP A 646 4.62 -28.92 4.28
CA TRP A 646 3.61 -27.95 3.89
C TRP A 646 2.31 -28.63 3.46
N THR A 647 1.18 -28.21 4.04
CA THR A 647 -0.16 -28.59 3.59
C THR A 647 -0.71 -27.50 2.67
N LEU A 648 -1.22 -27.90 1.50
CA LEU A 648 -1.85 -27.00 0.55
C LEU A 648 -3.34 -26.83 0.90
N LEU A 649 -3.79 -25.59 1.08
CA LEU A 649 -5.18 -25.24 1.36
C LEU A 649 -5.79 -24.45 0.20
N MET A 650 -7.10 -24.64 0.00
CA MET A 650 -7.94 -23.81 -0.87
C MET A 650 -9.10 -23.25 -0.05
N PHE A 651 -9.42 -21.96 -0.25
CA PHE A 651 -10.47 -21.25 0.48
C PHE A 651 -11.32 -20.39 -0.45
N SER A 652 -12.64 -20.41 -0.29
CA SER A 652 -13.61 -19.67 -1.12
C SER A 652 -14.31 -18.50 -0.42
N GLY A 653 -13.82 -18.06 0.76
CA GLY A 653 -14.49 -17.03 1.57
C GLY A 653 -15.62 -17.57 2.46
N ASP A 654 -16.02 -18.83 2.25
CA ASP A 654 -17.14 -19.49 2.91
C ASP A 654 -16.93 -21.01 3.16
N ARG A 655 -15.83 -21.57 2.64
CA ARG A 655 -15.39 -22.97 2.83
C ARG A 655 -13.88 -23.08 2.64
N ALA A 656 -13.21 -23.83 3.50
CA ALA A 656 -11.80 -24.17 3.45
C ALA A 656 -11.61 -25.69 3.31
N GLN A 657 -10.65 -26.13 2.50
CA GLN A 657 -10.33 -27.55 2.29
C GLN A 657 -8.84 -27.78 2.04
N SER A 658 -8.33 -28.94 2.47
CA SER A 658 -6.96 -29.39 2.12
C SER A 658 -6.95 -30.12 0.78
N LEU A 659 -6.03 -29.75 -0.12
CA LEU A 659 -5.90 -30.37 -1.43
C LEU A 659 -5.03 -31.63 -1.39
N LYS A 660 -5.39 -32.64 -2.19
CA LYS A 660 -4.60 -33.87 -2.38
C LYS A 660 -3.31 -33.63 -3.17
N ILE A 661 -3.27 -32.58 -3.99
CA ILE A 661 -2.09 -32.18 -4.78
C ILE A 661 -1.10 -31.34 -3.96
N ASN A 662 0.09 -31.16 -4.52
CA ASN A 662 1.19 -30.38 -3.94
C ASN A 662 1.91 -29.55 -5.03
N GLU A 663 2.91 -28.75 -4.66
CA GLU A 663 3.66 -27.91 -5.62
C GLU A 663 4.47 -28.71 -6.65
N SER A 664 4.77 -29.98 -6.40
CA SER A 664 5.44 -30.88 -7.36
C SER A 664 4.48 -31.69 -8.24
N SER A 665 3.16 -31.49 -8.12
CA SER A 665 2.17 -32.14 -8.99
C SER A 665 2.17 -31.54 -10.40
N ASP A 666 1.86 -32.37 -11.40
CA ASP A 666 1.88 -31.99 -12.83
C ASP A 666 0.65 -31.17 -13.27
N ALA A 667 -0.50 -31.37 -12.62
CA ALA A 667 -1.78 -30.77 -13.00
C ALA A 667 -2.58 -30.30 -11.78
N PHE A 668 -3.38 -29.24 -11.98
CA PHE A 668 -4.28 -28.70 -10.95
C PHE A 668 -5.45 -29.64 -10.67
N SER A 669 -5.90 -29.70 -9.43
CA SER A 669 -7.03 -30.52 -8.98
C SER A 669 -7.59 -30.01 -7.65
N GLU A 670 -8.91 -29.82 -7.59
CA GLU A 670 -9.63 -29.44 -6.37
C GLU A 670 -10.02 -30.65 -5.48
N VAL A 671 -9.47 -31.84 -5.77
CA VAL A 671 -9.76 -33.06 -5.00
C VAL A 671 -9.24 -32.94 -3.56
N LEU A 672 -10.15 -33.13 -2.61
CA LEU A 672 -9.92 -33.15 -1.17
C LEU A 672 -8.86 -34.21 -0.80
N LYS A 673 -7.97 -33.85 0.12
CA LYS A 673 -6.93 -34.75 0.67
C LYS A 673 -7.58 -35.93 1.40
N GLU A 674 -7.03 -37.12 1.22
CA GLU A 674 -7.57 -38.34 1.83
C GLU A 674 -7.61 -38.23 3.37
N GLU A 675 -8.70 -38.72 3.95
CA GLU A 675 -8.99 -38.69 5.40
C GLU A 675 -9.12 -37.28 6.02
N THR A 676 -9.14 -36.20 5.21
CA THR A 676 -9.49 -34.84 5.67
C THR A 676 -10.97 -34.51 5.43
N GLU A 677 -11.48 -33.51 6.15
CA GLU A 677 -12.78 -32.90 5.91
C GLU A 677 -12.63 -31.49 5.32
N PHE A 678 -13.76 -30.83 5.04
CA PHE A 678 -13.80 -29.40 4.79
C PHE A 678 -14.61 -28.69 5.89
N HIS A 679 -14.30 -27.40 6.06
CA HIS A 679 -14.82 -26.55 7.11
C HIS A 679 -15.33 -25.26 6.50
N SER A 680 -16.13 -24.51 7.26
CA SER A 680 -16.64 -23.21 6.86
C SER A 680 -15.57 -22.12 6.98
N THR A 681 -14.50 -22.35 7.75
CA THR A 681 -13.42 -21.35 7.99
C THR A 681 -12.00 -21.94 7.89
N LEU A 682 -11.00 -21.10 7.57
CA LEU A 682 -9.58 -21.46 7.54
C LEU A 682 -9.05 -21.82 8.92
N TYR A 683 -9.47 -21.08 9.95
CA TYR A 683 -9.10 -21.39 11.33
C TYR A 683 -9.51 -22.81 11.73
N HIS A 684 -10.72 -23.26 11.36
CA HIS A 684 -11.17 -24.62 11.64
C HIS A 684 -10.43 -25.69 10.82
N MET A 685 -10.21 -25.44 9.52
CA MET A 685 -9.38 -26.32 8.69
C MET A 685 -7.94 -26.50 9.18
N VAL A 686 -7.36 -25.47 9.83
CA VAL A 686 -6.01 -25.55 10.44
C VAL A 686 -6.05 -26.22 11.82
N LYS A 687 -7.05 -25.89 12.64
CA LYS A 687 -7.32 -26.48 13.97
C LYS A 687 -7.47 -28.01 13.94
N ASP A 688 -7.92 -28.58 12.82
CA ASP A 688 -8.06 -30.03 12.60
C ASP A 688 -6.72 -30.81 12.60
N PHE A 689 -5.60 -30.16 12.25
CA PHE A 689 -4.25 -30.76 12.29
C PHE A 689 -3.27 -30.05 13.23
N ALA A 690 -3.70 -29.00 13.92
CA ALA A 690 -2.88 -28.19 14.81
C ALA A 690 -2.59 -28.87 16.15
N SER A 691 -1.41 -28.59 16.72
CA SER A 691 -1.10 -28.97 18.09
C SER A 691 -1.83 -28.10 19.13
N GLN A 692 -2.02 -28.65 20.33
CA GLN A 692 -2.50 -27.90 21.49
C GLN A 692 -1.49 -26.85 21.99
N GLU A 693 -0.30 -26.74 21.42
CA GLU A 693 0.62 -25.62 21.67
C GLU A 693 0.37 -24.48 20.70
N ALA A 694 0.33 -24.76 19.39
CA ALA A 694 0.01 -23.76 18.37
C ALA A 694 -1.34 -23.08 18.63
N MET A 695 -2.39 -23.86 18.94
CA MET A 695 -3.71 -23.30 19.25
C MET A 695 -3.78 -22.54 20.59
N ARG A 696 -2.76 -22.65 21.46
CA ARG A 696 -2.62 -21.77 22.63
C ARG A 696 -2.00 -20.45 22.25
N GLU A 697 -0.91 -20.43 21.48
CA GLU A 697 -0.25 -19.17 21.10
C GLU A 697 -1.16 -18.28 20.23
N VAL A 698 -1.93 -18.88 19.31
CA VAL A 698 -3.01 -18.22 18.54
C VAL A 698 -4.03 -17.51 19.46
N ARG A 699 -4.40 -18.15 20.58
CA ARG A 699 -5.36 -17.59 21.55
C ARG A 699 -4.75 -16.60 22.56
N HIS A 700 -3.43 -16.42 22.58
CA HIS A 700 -2.72 -15.42 23.40
C HIS A 700 -2.06 -14.31 22.54
N SER A 701 -2.40 -14.25 21.24
CA SER A 701 -1.88 -13.26 20.31
C SER A 701 -2.49 -11.88 20.57
N ASN A 702 -1.67 -10.84 20.50
CA ASN A 702 -2.07 -9.44 20.73
C ASN A 702 -2.89 -8.92 19.53
N CYS A 703 -4.03 -8.28 19.81
CA CYS A 703 -4.91 -7.70 18.80
C CYS A 703 -4.23 -6.70 17.86
N GLN A 704 -3.32 -5.85 18.37
CA GLN A 704 -2.54 -4.90 17.57
C GLN A 704 -1.59 -5.60 16.59
N PHE A 705 -1.05 -6.75 16.98
CA PHE A 705 -0.18 -7.58 16.14
C PHE A 705 -0.98 -8.26 15.03
N VAL A 706 -2.14 -8.85 15.36
CA VAL A 706 -3.05 -9.44 14.36
C VAL A 706 -3.55 -8.39 13.36
N ASP A 707 -3.95 -7.21 13.84
CA ASP A 707 -4.34 -6.07 12.99
C ASP A 707 -3.19 -5.61 12.08
N SER A 708 -1.96 -5.48 12.61
CA SER A 708 -0.81 -5.04 11.81
C SER A 708 -0.38 -6.06 10.75
N VAL A 709 -0.43 -7.36 11.06
CA VAL A 709 -0.21 -8.42 10.06
C VAL A 709 -1.30 -8.39 9.00
N CYS A 710 -2.57 -8.26 9.39
CA CYS A 710 -3.69 -8.13 8.46
C CYS A 710 -3.55 -6.89 7.56
N HIS A 711 -3.21 -5.72 8.12
CA HIS A 711 -3.00 -4.47 7.39
C HIS A 711 -1.87 -4.58 6.35
N MET A 712 -0.74 -5.22 6.70
CA MET A 712 0.36 -5.43 5.75
C MET A 712 0.01 -6.43 4.65
N LEU A 713 -0.77 -7.48 4.96
CA LEU A 713 -1.28 -8.42 3.96
C LEU A 713 -2.28 -7.76 2.99
N LEU A 714 -3.22 -6.96 3.51
CA LEU A 714 -4.14 -6.13 2.72
C LEU A 714 -3.39 -5.14 1.84
N SER A 715 -2.37 -4.46 2.37
CA SER A 715 -1.59 -3.45 1.66
C SER A 715 -0.68 -4.02 0.56
N THR A 716 -0.27 -5.29 0.68
CA THR A 716 0.58 -5.97 -0.32
C THR A 716 -0.22 -6.80 -1.33
N ARG A 717 -1.47 -7.21 -1.00
CA ARG A 717 -2.37 -8.00 -1.85
C ARG A 717 -1.76 -9.28 -2.42
N LEU A 718 -1.00 -9.99 -1.60
CA LEU A 718 -0.23 -11.18 -1.99
C LEU A 718 -1.05 -12.21 -2.80
N LEU A 719 -2.31 -12.45 -2.43
CA LEU A 719 -3.19 -13.45 -3.07
C LEU A 719 -3.73 -13.05 -4.45
N SER A 720 -3.70 -11.76 -4.81
CA SER A 720 -4.04 -11.27 -6.16
C SER A 720 -2.80 -11.00 -7.03
N TYR A 721 -1.64 -10.72 -6.41
CA TYR A 721 -0.40 -10.32 -7.09
C TYR A 721 0.68 -11.44 -7.09
N SER A 722 0.30 -12.70 -6.83
CA SER A 722 1.11 -13.92 -7.02
C SER A 722 0.31 -15.14 -7.52
#